data_AF-A0A812NCQ1-F1
#
_entry.id   AF-A0A812NCQ1-F1
#
_cell.length_a   1.000
_cell.length_b   1.000
_cell.length_c   1.000
_cell.angle_alpha   90.00
_cell.angle_beta   90.00
_cell.angle_gamma   90.00
#
_symmetry.space_group_name_H-M   'P 1'
#
loop_
_entity.id
_entity.type
_entity.pdbx_description
1 polymer ?
#
loop_
_entity_poly.entity_id
_entity_poly.type
_entity_poly.pdbx_seq_one_letter_code
_entity_poly.pdbx_strand_id
1 'polypeptide(L)'
;MKRVLMSLLGKGFCLLGLGGPHQETVDAARLDALRLVQENEGADFKPPPSLIVDGLLGEEGSAEIMNLDGFNYEKAEKMGLQAADELLEKMGNELARVDSMLQSHVSSRSSLILHKAGIPLDCDVPELTPVGCQKWLEVLGHSRLMLILFLGPGYGRLEFQPLDAEGVEPYEVDVGPGTLAIVRADGVSHRFFSTARSLAVSCFLLEDAAATWRRRFGVPLVTTPVCRDLMDWAKERWELARRQQSVSQDDALDLPPQWQRMAHQVYQVGPQVVVRGTSCKFPSSYSDAGFWCGMQAGCDLIEEVPYCRWDHLDFFDTDPESWKWAKTNCRHGSFIDGIELFDNKFFGISPVESRGMDPAQRHILETSYEALYFSGYNKKNLMRSLLGVYVGAAATEMNFMPATACSSGTGGASSITSNRISFCLGLQGPSFTVDAQGASALAAMGNADMSLRGYCGKPCYQICVANNLWIRLAVAHISGLDTRYPYATTHECPSNSMIWSLAARLSELRTVPRLSQLVVTVDVCDHECVGGAYFMITGTTWILLSAKGQLSQQGRCLSFDQSAEGFVKSEGVANLVLERDEDNGKDRGPPVGIIAATYSNHTGRDLVLQATRIAAIAPSSVDAVECFSHGLPLQDAVEAQVLRRALRGYADVEAPLSLTSGFTGSGMALECAGMMQILKVLVSQRYGAITPLQHLHQLNPEIEQPSRDDAVLFSSEELAIEGLSSYCGTTGKSIGGTMCHVVTLGTLRTPETQAPPEDVP
;
A
#
# COMPACT_ATOMS: atom_id res chain seq x y z
N MET A 1 -15.28 -18.65 35.63
CA MET A 1 -15.73 -17.79 34.51
C MET A 1 -17.07 -17.06 34.74
N LYS A 2 -18.28 -17.65 34.66
CA LYS A 2 -19.55 -16.87 34.61
C LYS A 2 -19.73 -15.71 35.62
N ARG A 3 -19.27 -15.83 36.88
CA ARG A 3 -19.28 -14.72 37.86
C ARG A 3 -18.33 -13.58 37.48
N VAL A 4 -17.12 -13.90 37.02
CA VAL A 4 -16.10 -12.94 36.56
C VAL A 4 -16.65 -12.11 35.40
N LEU A 5 -17.23 -12.77 34.40
CA LEU A 5 -17.82 -12.10 33.24
C LEU A 5 -18.93 -11.10 33.63
N MET A 6 -19.81 -11.48 34.56
CA MET A 6 -20.87 -10.60 35.06
C MET A 6 -20.32 -9.42 35.87
N SER A 7 -19.22 -9.59 36.61
CA SER A 7 -18.53 -8.48 37.28
C SER A 7 -17.87 -7.55 36.26
N LEU A 8 -17.18 -8.07 35.24
CA LEU A 8 -16.56 -7.27 34.18
C LEU A 8 -17.59 -6.47 33.37
N LEU A 9 -18.71 -7.09 33.01
CA LEU A 9 -19.81 -6.40 32.29
C LEU A 9 -20.56 -5.39 33.16
N GLY A 10 -20.69 -5.63 34.47
CA GLY A 10 -21.48 -4.77 35.38
C GLY A 10 -20.69 -3.72 36.16
N LYS A 11 -19.36 -3.87 36.27
CA LYS A 11 -18.47 -2.96 37.04
C LYS A 11 -17.17 -2.59 36.32
N GLY A 12 -16.83 -3.24 35.21
CA GLY A 12 -15.51 -3.11 34.57
C GLY A 12 -14.37 -3.86 35.28
N PHE A 13 -14.56 -4.42 36.48
CA PHE A 13 -13.51 -5.18 37.17
C PHE A 13 -14.06 -6.39 37.94
N CYS A 14 -13.17 -7.34 38.24
CA CYS A 14 -13.43 -8.48 39.10
C CYS A 14 -12.20 -8.78 39.98
N LEU A 15 -12.42 -8.97 41.28
CA LEU A 15 -11.39 -9.41 42.23
C LEU A 15 -11.60 -10.88 42.58
N LEU A 16 -10.50 -11.63 42.69
CA LEU A 16 -10.47 -13.05 43.04
C LEU A 16 -9.41 -13.28 44.11
N GLY A 17 -9.80 -13.80 45.27
CA GLY A 17 -8.84 -14.34 46.24
C GLY A 17 -8.37 -15.72 45.78
N LEU A 18 -7.09 -15.85 45.47
CA LEU A 18 -6.45 -17.15 45.20
C LEU A 18 -6.22 -17.88 46.53
N GLY A 19 -6.42 -19.19 46.55
CA GLY A 19 -6.29 -20.00 47.76
C GLY A 19 -5.91 -21.45 47.45
N GLY A 20 -5.47 -22.16 48.49
CA GLY A 20 -4.92 -23.50 48.33
C GLY A 20 -3.62 -23.48 47.51
N PRO A 21 -3.46 -24.34 46.48
CA PRO A 21 -2.18 -24.49 45.77
C PRO A 21 -1.72 -23.21 45.07
N HIS A 22 -2.63 -22.31 44.68
CA HIS A 22 -2.26 -21.02 44.09
C HIS A 22 -1.58 -20.07 45.08
N GLN A 23 -1.79 -20.24 46.39
CA GLN A 23 -1.10 -19.45 47.41
C GLN A 23 0.40 -19.81 47.45
N GLU A 24 0.74 -21.09 47.29
CA GLU A 24 2.14 -21.54 47.20
C GLU A 24 2.84 -20.94 45.99
N THR A 25 2.15 -20.83 44.84
CA THR A 25 2.64 -20.11 43.65
C THR A 25 2.91 -18.64 43.95
N VAL A 26 1.98 -17.94 44.62
CA VAL A 26 2.11 -16.52 44.96
C VAL A 26 3.24 -16.28 45.96
N ASP A 27 3.41 -17.15 46.95
CA ASP A 27 4.46 -17.05 47.96
C ASP A 27 5.84 -17.34 47.37
N ALA A 28 5.95 -18.29 46.43
CA ALA A 28 7.17 -18.53 45.65
C ALA A 28 7.52 -17.36 44.72
N ALA A 29 6.54 -16.83 43.97
CA ALA A 29 6.72 -15.66 43.12
C ALA A 29 7.13 -14.41 43.93
N ARG A 30 6.58 -14.22 45.14
CA ARG A 30 7.02 -13.15 46.06
C ARG A 30 8.49 -13.32 46.47
N LEU A 31 8.92 -14.54 46.80
CA LEU A 31 10.31 -14.81 47.17
C LEU A 31 11.27 -14.49 46.02
N ASP A 32 10.94 -14.88 44.79
CA ASP A 32 11.78 -14.60 43.61
C ASP A 32 11.77 -13.12 43.22
N ALA A 33 10.64 -12.42 43.32
CA ALA A 33 10.58 -10.98 43.13
C ALA A 33 11.37 -10.21 44.23
N LEU A 34 11.30 -10.65 45.49
CA LEU A 34 12.09 -10.06 46.58
C LEU A 34 13.60 -10.29 46.39
N ARG A 35 14.00 -11.45 45.85
CA ARG A 35 15.38 -11.76 45.46
C ARG A 35 15.88 -10.78 44.39
N LEU A 36 15.16 -10.62 43.27
CA LEU A 36 15.52 -9.67 42.21
C LEU A 36 15.69 -8.23 42.73
N VAL A 37 14.85 -7.81 43.69
CA VAL A 37 14.92 -6.48 44.35
C VAL A 37 16.09 -6.35 45.35
N GLN A 38 16.70 -7.44 45.81
CA GLN A 38 17.83 -7.44 46.76
C GLN A 38 19.18 -7.70 46.09
N GLU A 39 19.21 -8.60 45.11
CA GLU A 39 20.44 -9.13 44.50
C GLU A 39 21.03 -8.14 43.46
N ASN A 40 20.19 -7.30 42.85
CA ASN A 40 20.57 -6.37 41.77
C ASN A 40 21.22 -7.07 40.55
N GLU A 41 21.02 -8.39 40.41
CA GLU A 41 21.60 -9.27 39.38
C GLU A 41 20.90 -9.08 38.02
N GLY A 42 21.11 -7.92 37.40
CA GLY A 42 20.53 -7.57 36.09
C GLY A 42 19.04 -7.18 36.13
N ALA A 43 18.45 -7.08 37.33
CA ALA A 43 17.08 -6.60 37.52
C ALA A 43 17.02 -5.06 37.40
N ASP A 44 16.91 -4.57 36.16
CA ASP A 44 16.88 -3.14 35.80
C ASP A 44 15.53 -2.48 36.14
N PHE A 45 15.18 -2.46 37.44
CA PHE A 45 14.03 -1.74 37.97
C PHE A 45 14.19 -0.24 37.74
N LYS A 46 13.22 0.38 37.04
CA LYS A 46 13.22 1.80 36.71
C LYS A 46 11.83 2.42 36.91
N PRO A 47 11.73 3.70 37.29
CA PRO A 47 10.45 4.40 37.21
C PRO A 47 9.98 4.46 35.75
N PRO A 48 8.69 4.21 35.46
CA PRO A 48 8.13 4.39 34.13
C PRO A 48 8.10 5.89 33.76
N PRO A 49 8.18 6.25 32.46
CA PRO A 49 7.95 7.63 32.04
C PRO A 49 6.55 8.10 32.43
N SER A 50 6.42 9.36 32.84
CA SER A 50 5.18 9.93 33.41
C SER A 50 3.93 9.71 32.55
N LEU A 51 4.05 9.83 31.23
CA LEU A 51 2.95 9.59 30.27
C LEU A 51 2.35 8.17 30.33
N ILE A 52 3.06 7.19 30.90
CA ILE A 52 2.65 5.77 30.92
C ILE A 52 2.15 5.34 32.30
N VAL A 53 2.46 6.07 33.37
CA VAL A 53 2.25 5.60 34.75
C VAL A 53 0.76 5.41 35.10
N ASP A 54 -0.11 6.24 34.54
CA ASP A 54 -1.58 6.14 34.65
C ASP A 54 -2.20 5.07 33.71
N GLY A 55 -1.40 4.50 32.80
CA GLY A 55 -1.75 3.29 32.04
C GLY A 55 -1.32 2.01 32.75
N LEU A 56 -0.65 2.15 33.90
CA LEU A 56 -0.25 1.08 34.80
C LEU A 56 -0.96 1.30 36.15
N LEU A 57 -0.32 0.95 37.27
CA LEU A 57 -0.93 1.03 38.61
C LEU A 57 -0.87 2.43 39.25
N GLY A 58 -0.59 3.50 38.51
CA GLY A 58 -0.37 4.86 39.04
C GLY A 58 0.99 5.04 39.74
N GLU A 59 1.28 6.27 40.19
CA GLU A 59 2.61 6.69 40.68
C GLU A 59 3.12 5.86 41.87
N GLU A 60 2.31 5.65 42.92
CA GLU A 60 2.70 4.78 44.04
C GLU A 60 2.69 3.30 43.67
N GLY A 61 1.80 2.87 42.78
CA GLY A 61 1.62 1.46 42.43
C GLY A 61 2.68 0.92 41.48
N SER A 62 3.25 1.80 40.64
CA SER A 62 4.29 1.50 39.65
C SER A 62 5.53 2.36 39.84
N ALA A 63 5.85 2.74 41.08
CA ALA A 63 6.97 3.61 41.43
C ALA A 63 8.30 3.16 40.80
N GLU A 64 8.53 1.85 40.73
CA GLU A 64 9.51 1.24 39.83
C GLU A 64 8.89 -0.01 39.16
N ILE A 65 9.25 -0.27 37.90
CA ILE A 65 8.83 -1.46 37.15
C ILE A 65 10.02 -2.19 36.53
N MET A 66 9.86 -3.49 36.30
CA MET A 66 10.74 -4.34 35.50
C MET A 66 9.88 -5.13 34.50
N ASN A 67 10.20 -5.05 33.22
CA ASN A 67 9.51 -5.83 32.17
C ASN A 67 10.28 -7.13 31.91
N LEU A 68 9.61 -8.28 32.02
CA LEU A 68 10.20 -9.63 31.88
C LEU A 68 10.17 -10.15 30.43
N ASP A 69 10.21 -9.23 29.47
CA ASP A 69 10.28 -9.53 28.04
C ASP A 69 11.56 -10.32 27.70
N GLY A 70 11.41 -11.48 27.06
CA GLY A 70 12.51 -12.41 26.79
C GLY A 70 13.22 -12.98 28.04
N PHE A 71 12.67 -12.84 29.26
CA PHE A 71 13.35 -13.23 30.49
C PHE A 71 13.50 -14.75 30.63
N ASN A 72 14.73 -15.24 30.78
CA ASN A 72 15.00 -16.67 30.93
C ASN A 72 14.91 -17.08 32.42
N TYR A 73 13.72 -17.54 32.83
CA TYR A 73 13.42 -17.97 34.21
C TYR A 73 14.32 -19.10 34.70
N GLU A 74 14.62 -20.10 33.87
CA GLU A 74 15.47 -21.25 34.23
C GLU A 74 16.89 -20.82 34.58
N LYS A 75 17.52 -20.00 33.74
CA LYS A 75 18.88 -19.48 33.93
C LYS A 75 19.01 -18.58 35.17
N ALA A 76 17.93 -17.92 35.56
CA ALA A 76 17.89 -17.04 36.73
C ALA A 76 17.44 -17.77 38.02
N GLU A 77 17.14 -19.07 37.95
CA GLU A 77 16.57 -19.90 39.03
C GLU A 77 15.23 -19.37 39.62
N LYS A 78 14.54 -18.45 38.93
CA LYS A 78 13.33 -17.76 39.43
C LYS A 78 12.02 -18.49 39.07
N MET A 79 11.95 -19.78 39.39
CA MET A 79 10.84 -20.68 39.00
C MET A 79 9.46 -20.25 39.57
N GLY A 80 9.41 -19.49 40.66
CA GLY A 80 8.18 -18.97 41.24
C GLY A 80 7.51 -17.92 40.34
N LEU A 81 8.31 -17.05 39.71
CA LEU A 81 7.80 -16.07 38.75
C LEU A 81 7.27 -16.74 37.48
N GLN A 82 7.96 -17.76 36.96
CA GLN A 82 7.47 -18.58 35.84
C GLN A 82 6.10 -19.21 36.16
N ALA A 83 5.93 -19.79 37.36
CA ALA A 83 4.68 -20.40 37.75
C ALA A 83 3.53 -19.38 37.91
N ALA A 84 3.84 -18.12 38.25
CA ALA A 84 2.87 -17.02 38.24
C ALA A 84 2.54 -16.55 36.81
N ASP A 85 3.52 -16.51 35.91
CA ASP A 85 3.34 -16.17 34.50
C ASP A 85 2.40 -17.18 33.80
N GLU A 86 2.68 -18.47 33.96
CA GLU A 86 1.83 -19.58 33.53
C GLU A 86 0.41 -19.50 34.10
N LEU A 87 0.24 -19.06 35.35
CA LEU A 87 -1.07 -18.92 35.99
C LEU A 87 -1.90 -17.82 35.31
N LEU A 88 -1.27 -16.70 34.97
CA LEU A 88 -1.93 -15.59 34.26
C LEU A 88 -2.20 -15.95 32.80
N GLU A 89 -1.31 -16.68 32.13
CA GLU A 89 -1.55 -17.23 30.78
C GLU A 89 -2.77 -18.16 30.76
N LYS A 90 -2.86 -19.12 31.69
CA LYS A 90 -4.00 -20.04 31.83
C LYS A 90 -5.31 -19.28 32.10
N MET A 91 -5.26 -18.18 32.86
CA MET A 91 -6.43 -17.34 33.12
C MET A 91 -6.83 -16.48 31.91
N GLY A 92 -5.86 -15.97 31.14
CA GLY A 92 -6.08 -15.27 29.87
C GLY A 92 -6.73 -16.17 28.82
N ASN A 93 -6.23 -17.39 28.66
CA ASN A 93 -6.79 -18.40 27.77
C ASN A 93 -8.25 -18.76 28.13
N GLU A 94 -8.60 -18.83 29.42
CA GLU A 94 -9.99 -19.02 29.87
C GLU A 94 -10.89 -17.79 29.72
N LEU A 95 -10.33 -16.57 29.75
CA LEU A 95 -11.06 -15.34 29.42
C LEU A 95 -11.35 -15.25 27.92
N ALA A 96 -10.36 -15.50 27.07
CA ALA A 96 -10.48 -15.50 25.61
C ALA A 96 -11.56 -16.49 25.11
N ARG A 97 -11.75 -17.62 25.80
CA ARG A 97 -12.82 -18.59 25.51
C ARG A 97 -14.25 -18.10 25.74
N VAL A 98 -14.45 -17.00 26.48
CA VAL A 98 -15.76 -16.38 26.75
C VAL A 98 -15.84 -14.94 26.22
N ASP A 99 -14.83 -14.53 25.45
CA ASP A 99 -14.65 -13.20 24.86
C ASP A 99 -15.84 -12.70 24.03
N SER A 100 -16.54 -13.63 23.35
CA SER A 100 -17.72 -13.32 22.52
C SER A 100 -18.87 -12.66 23.28
N MET A 101 -18.87 -12.68 24.62
CA MET A 101 -19.80 -11.94 25.48
C MET A 101 -19.25 -10.62 26.03
N LEU A 102 -17.93 -10.38 25.94
CA LEU A 102 -17.26 -9.13 26.31
C LEU A 102 -17.01 -8.20 25.11
N GLN A 103 -17.04 -8.73 23.89
CA GLN A 103 -16.72 -8.01 22.63
C GLN A 103 -15.27 -7.48 22.57
N SER A 104 -14.35 -8.09 23.33
CA SER A 104 -12.96 -7.65 23.48
C SER A 104 -11.98 -8.23 22.46
N HIS A 105 -12.33 -9.34 21.81
CA HIS A 105 -11.58 -10.02 20.74
C HIS A 105 -10.09 -10.27 21.02
N VAL A 106 -9.82 -10.64 22.29
CA VAL A 106 -8.50 -11.00 22.79
C VAL A 106 -7.92 -12.20 22.03
N SER A 107 -6.72 -12.05 21.48
CA SER A 107 -5.96 -13.16 20.87
C SER A 107 -4.55 -13.33 21.45
N SER A 108 -3.96 -12.27 22.01
CA SER A 108 -2.58 -12.27 22.50
C SER A 108 -2.46 -11.58 23.86
N ARG A 109 -1.24 -11.56 24.39
CA ARG A 109 -0.93 -11.08 25.75
C ARG A 109 0.43 -10.38 25.76
N SER A 110 0.60 -9.35 26.57
CA SER A 110 1.90 -8.74 26.82
C SER A 110 2.86 -9.71 27.55
N SER A 111 4.15 -9.37 27.54
CA SER A 111 5.11 -9.84 28.54
C SER A 111 4.65 -9.49 29.97
N LEU A 112 5.20 -10.18 30.96
CA LEU A 112 4.88 -9.96 32.37
C LEU A 112 5.63 -8.72 32.89
N ILE A 113 4.92 -7.81 33.56
CA ILE A 113 5.48 -6.62 34.19
C ILE A 113 5.50 -6.83 35.70
N LEU A 114 6.66 -6.68 36.34
CA LEU A 114 6.84 -6.73 37.78
C LEU A 114 6.88 -5.30 38.33
N HIS A 115 5.91 -4.98 39.19
CA HIS A 115 5.73 -3.67 39.82
C HIS A 115 6.23 -3.68 41.26
N LYS A 116 6.95 -2.61 41.62
CA LYS A 116 7.46 -2.34 42.97
C LYS A 116 6.74 -1.09 43.48
N ALA A 117 5.73 -1.32 44.31
CA ALA A 117 4.83 -0.30 44.83
C ALA A 117 5.32 0.27 46.17
N GLY A 118 4.99 1.53 46.41
CA GLY A 118 5.30 2.31 47.61
C GLY A 118 5.64 3.76 47.27
N ILE A 119 6.21 4.48 48.24
CA ILE A 119 6.65 5.88 48.04
C ILE A 119 7.70 5.94 46.91
N PRO A 120 7.49 6.75 45.86
CA PRO A 120 8.49 7.00 44.82
C PRO A 120 9.81 7.51 45.41
N LEU A 121 10.93 7.09 44.82
CA LEU A 121 12.25 7.60 45.18
C LEU A 121 12.49 8.93 44.47
N ASP A 122 13.24 9.84 45.11
CA ASP A 122 13.85 10.99 44.43
C ASP A 122 14.90 10.46 43.43
N CYS A 123 14.45 10.16 42.22
CA CYS A 123 15.23 9.59 41.13
C CYS A 123 14.78 10.18 39.79
N ASP A 124 15.72 10.28 38.84
CA ASP A 124 15.43 10.88 37.53
C ASP A 124 14.47 9.96 36.73
N VAL A 125 13.23 10.42 36.56
CA VAL A 125 12.24 9.76 35.71
C VAL A 125 12.75 9.80 34.26
N PRO A 126 12.89 8.66 33.56
CA PRO A 126 13.42 8.65 32.21
C PRO A 126 12.49 9.39 31.24
N GLU A 127 13.07 10.21 30.36
CA GLU A 127 12.33 10.72 29.20
C GLU A 127 11.77 9.55 28.37
N LEU A 128 10.55 9.72 27.86
CA LEU A 128 9.99 8.81 26.89
C LEU A 128 10.84 8.85 25.61
N THR A 129 11.35 7.71 25.18
CA THR A 129 12.02 7.58 23.88
C THR A 129 11.02 7.26 22.77
N PRO A 130 11.29 7.60 21.50
CA PRO A 130 10.41 7.26 20.38
C PRO A 130 10.10 5.75 20.28
N VAL A 131 11.13 4.90 20.47
CA VAL A 131 10.99 3.43 20.51
C VAL A 131 10.12 2.99 21.70
N GLY A 132 10.30 3.60 22.87
CA GLY A 132 9.45 3.36 24.04
C GLY A 132 8.00 3.74 23.77
N CYS A 133 7.76 4.89 23.14
CA CYS A 133 6.42 5.36 22.80
C CYS A 133 5.71 4.41 21.82
N GLN A 134 6.41 3.87 20.81
CA GLN A 134 5.83 2.86 19.92
C GLN A 134 5.42 1.61 20.71
N LYS A 135 6.33 1.04 21.53
CA LYS A 135 6.05 -0.18 22.31
C LYS A 135 4.87 -0.02 23.27
N TRP A 136 4.72 1.16 23.89
CA TRP A 136 3.59 1.42 24.78
C TRP A 136 2.28 1.74 24.04
N LEU A 137 2.33 2.30 22.83
CA LEU A 137 1.15 2.42 21.96
C LEU A 137 0.65 1.04 21.48
N GLU A 138 1.57 0.14 21.12
CA GLU A 138 1.24 -1.25 20.72
C GLU A 138 0.57 -2.02 21.87
N VAL A 139 1.08 -1.91 23.10
CA VAL A 139 0.48 -2.57 24.29
C VAL A 139 -0.84 -1.91 24.72
N LEU A 140 -0.85 -0.59 24.95
CA LEU A 140 -1.99 0.07 25.57
C LEU A 140 -3.14 0.32 24.58
N GLY A 141 -2.84 0.64 23.31
CA GLY A 141 -3.85 0.87 22.27
C GLY A 141 -4.65 -0.37 21.89
N HIS A 142 -4.05 -1.55 22.04
CA HIS A 142 -4.71 -2.85 21.83
C HIS A 142 -5.19 -3.50 23.13
N SER A 143 -4.95 -2.90 24.29
CA SER A 143 -5.37 -3.46 25.58
C SER A 143 -6.90 -3.46 25.73
N ARG A 144 -7.42 -4.55 26.30
CA ARG A 144 -8.85 -4.72 26.61
C ARG A 144 -9.05 -5.13 28.05
N LEU A 145 -8.29 -6.13 28.50
CA LEU A 145 -8.23 -6.51 29.91
C LEU A 145 -6.80 -6.40 30.44
N MET A 146 -6.67 -6.06 31.72
CA MET A 146 -5.42 -6.17 32.47
C MET A 146 -5.61 -7.17 33.61
N LEU A 147 -4.63 -8.05 33.79
CA LEU A 147 -4.54 -8.97 34.92
C LEU A 147 -3.50 -8.43 35.90
N ILE A 148 -3.84 -8.32 37.18
CA ILE A 148 -2.94 -7.80 38.22
C ILE A 148 -2.95 -8.76 39.41
N LEU A 149 -1.82 -9.41 39.68
CA LEU A 149 -1.64 -10.35 40.78
C LEU A 149 -0.79 -9.71 41.89
N PHE A 150 -1.41 -9.43 43.03
CA PHE A 150 -0.75 -8.85 44.19
C PHE A 150 0.07 -9.91 44.92
N LEU A 151 1.40 -9.78 44.86
CA LEU A 151 2.33 -10.70 45.51
C LEU A 151 2.50 -10.35 47.00
N GLY A 152 2.56 -9.08 47.37
CA GLY A 152 2.80 -8.62 48.75
C GLY A 152 4.25 -8.20 49.01
N PRO A 153 4.70 -8.10 50.28
CA PRO A 153 4.00 -8.50 51.51
C PRO A 153 3.03 -7.45 52.06
N GLY A 154 3.08 -6.20 51.58
CA GLY A 154 2.17 -5.14 52.00
C GLY A 154 0.75 -5.34 51.47
N TYR A 155 -0.23 -5.01 52.30
CA TYR A 155 -1.61 -4.74 51.84
C TYR A 155 -1.68 -3.32 51.25
N GLY A 156 -2.68 -3.06 50.42
CA GLY A 156 -2.90 -1.75 49.84
C GLY A 156 -4.33 -1.57 49.36
N ARG A 157 -4.58 -0.45 48.70
CA ARG A 157 -5.87 -0.05 48.17
C ARG A 157 -5.79 0.03 46.66
N LEU A 158 -6.70 -0.66 45.97
CA LEU A 158 -6.87 -0.55 44.53
C LEU A 158 -8.13 0.28 44.27
N GLU A 159 -7.95 1.43 43.63
CA GLU A 159 -9.01 2.35 43.24
C GLU A 159 -9.41 2.11 41.78
N PHE A 160 -10.69 2.33 41.47
CA PHE A 160 -11.26 2.19 40.13
C PHE A 160 -12.16 3.39 39.78
N GLN A 161 -12.01 3.95 38.58
CA GLN A 161 -12.84 5.06 38.09
C GLN A 161 -13.21 4.85 36.60
N PRO A 162 -14.44 5.13 36.14
CA PRO A 162 -14.79 5.00 34.72
C PRO A 162 -14.10 6.08 33.88
N LEU A 163 -13.55 5.71 32.72
CA LEU A 163 -12.74 6.62 31.89
C LEU A 163 -13.49 7.86 31.36
N ASP A 164 -14.79 7.74 31.12
CA ASP A 164 -15.63 8.81 30.55
C ASP A 164 -16.34 9.68 31.62
N ALA A 165 -16.04 9.49 32.90
CA ALA A 165 -16.85 9.99 34.01
C ALA A 165 -16.11 10.97 34.95
N GLU A 166 -15.81 12.17 34.46
CA GLU A 166 -15.26 13.25 35.27
C GLU A 166 -16.12 13.54 36.51
N GLY A 167 -15.48 13.66 37.68
CA GLY A 167 -16.14 14.04 38.94
C GLY A 167 -16.90 12.93 39.67
N VAL A 168 -16.85 11.68 39.22
CA VAL A 168 -17.37 10.52 39.98
C VAL A 168 -16.34 10.07 41.03
N GLU A 169 -16.78 9.84 42.27
CA GLU A 169 -15.91 9.33 43.35
C GLU A 169 -15.33 7.95 42.97
N PRO A 170 -14.02 7.71 43.17
CA PRO A 170 -13.39 6.43 42.84
C PRO A 170 -13.90 5.31 43.75
N TYR A 171 -14.05 4.11 43.19
CA TYR A 171 -14.42 2.92 43.94
C TYR A 171 -13.18 2.23 44.51
N GLU A 172 -12.95 2.41 45.81
CA GLU A 172 -11.83 1.81 46.56
C GLU A 172 -12.10 0.34 46.94
N VAL A 173 -11.09 -0.53 46.85
CA VAL A 173 -11.09 -1.85 47.49
C VAL A 173 -9.74 -2.17 48.12
N ASP A 174 -9.75 -2.69 49.36
CA ASP A 174 -8.55 -3.25 49.98
C ASP A 174 -8.12 -4.53 49.26
N VAL A 175 -6.85 -4.60 48.84
CA VAL A 175 -6.23 -5.75 48.19
C VAL A 175 -4.99 -6.21 48.96
N GLY A 176 -4.70 -7.50 48.88
CA GLY A 176 -3.60 -8.11 49.64
C GLY A 176 -2.93 -9.28 48.90
N PRO A 177 -1.90 -9.88 49.52
CA PRO A 177 -1.16 -11.00 48.95
C PRO A 177 -2.11 -12.13 48.52
N GLY A 178 -2.00 -12.58 47.27
CA GLY A 178 -2.90 -13.61 46.70
C GLY A 178 -4.19 -13.07 46.07
N THR A 179 -4.38 -11.76 46.01
CA THR A 179 -5.49 -11.14 45.25
C THR A 179 -5.12 -11.07 43.77
N LEU A 180 -5.97 -11.61 42.90
CA LEU A 180 -5.95 -11.40 41.45
C LEU A 180 -7.07 -10.43 41.08
N ALA A 181 -6.71 -9.26 40.56
CA ALA A 181 -7.63 -8.35 39.90
C ALA A 181 -7.65 -8.60 38.38
N ILE A 182 -8.84 -8.49 37.79
CA ILE A 182 -9.09 -8.54 36.35
C ILE A 182 -9.85 -7.27 36.02
N VAL A 183 -9.30 -6.41 35.16
CA VAL A 183 -9.77 -5.02 34.96
C VAL A 183 -9.99 -4.76 33.47
N ARG A 184 -11.07 -4.06 33.10
CA ARG A 184 -11.29 -3.48 31.76
C ARG A 184 -10.41 -2.25 31.58
N ALA A 185 -9.19 -2.46 31.06
CA ALA A 185 -8.26 -1.39 30.72
C ALA A 185 -8.84 -0.39 29.70
N ASP A 186 -9.83 -0.84 28.92
CA ASP A 186 -10.55 -0.08 27.90
C ASP A 186 -11.75 0.73 28.45
N GLY A 187 -12.10 0.62 29.73
CA GLY A 187 -13.25 1.34 30.31
C GLY A 187 -13.09 1.86 31.73
N VAL A 188 -12.08 1.41 32.47
CA VAL A 188 -11.86 1.75 33.88
C VAL A 188 -10.38 2.06 34.14
N SER A 189 -10.06 3.30 34.51
CA SER A 189 -8.75 3.64 35.08
C SER A 189 -8.64 3.05 36.48
N HIS A 190 -7.41 2.74 36.88
CA HIS A 190 -7.14 2.09 38.15
C HIS A 190 -5.81 2.55 38.73
N ARG A 191 -5.73 2.69 40.06
CA ARG A 191 -4.51 3.10 40.76
C ARG A 191 -4.32 2.29 42.05
N PHE A 192 -3.09 1.92 42.37
CA PHE A 192 -2.75 1.13 43.54
C PHE A 192 -1.91 1.95 44.53
N PHE A 193 -2.36 2.01 45.78
CA PHE A 193 -1.71 2.73 46.87
C PHE A 193 -1.30 1.73 47.95
N SER A 194 -0.09 1.86 48.51
CA SER A 194 0.37 0.96 49.57
C SER A 194 1.29 1.67 50.56
N THR A 195 0.90 1.61 51.83
CA THR A 195 1.59 2.26 52.96
C THR A 195 2.92 1.60 53.34
N ALA A 196 3.28 0.50 52.68
CA ALA A 196 4.55 -0.20 52.81
C ALA A 196 5.00 -0.72 51.44
N ARG A 197 6.30 -1.00 51.26
CA ARG A 197 6.79 -1.59 50.01
C ARG A 197 6.10 -2.92 49.74
N SER A 198 5.48 -3.03 48.56
CA SER A 198 4.75 -4.22 48.13
C SER A 198 5.02 -4.53 46.65
N LEU A 199 4.83 -5.77 46.25
CA LEU A 199 5.10 -6.25 44.90
C LEU A 199 3.80 -6.76 44.26
N ALA A 200 3.65 -6.51 42.96
CA ALA A 200 2.58 -7.07 42.14
C ALA A 200 3.15 -7.43 40.75
N VAL A 201 2.55 -8.39 40.06
CA VAL A 201 2.84 -8.66 38.65
C VAL A 201 1.59 -8.42 37.81
N SER A 202 1.76 -7.88 36.61
CA SER A 202 0.65 -7.64 35.69
C SER A 202 0.96 -8.01 34.25
N CYS A 203 -0.09 -8.25 33.47
CA CYS A 203 -0.02 -8.34 32.02
C CYS A 203 -1.32 -7.89 31.36
N PHE A 204 -1.22 -7.42 30.13
CA PHE A 204 -2.35 -7.00 29.31
C PHE A 204 -2.79 -8.13 28.38
N LEU A 205 -4.11 -8.29 28.24
CA LEU A 205 -4.75 -9.12 27.22
C LEU A 205 -5.15 -8.20 26.06
N LEU A 206 -4.66 -8.53 24.87
CA LEU A 206 -4.65 -7.65 23.71
C LEU A 206 -5.60 -8.16 22.62
N GLU A 207 -6.34 -7.24 22.00
CA GLU A 207 -7.17 -7.52 20.83
C GLU A 207 -6.29 -7.86 19.62
N ASP A 208 -6.73 -8.83 18.80
CA ASP A 208 -6.02 -9.21 17.58
C ASP A 208 -5.89 -8.02 16.62
N ALA A 209 -4.65 -7.62 16.29
CA ALA A 209 -4.39 -6.61 15.28
C ALA A 209 -5.01 -7.00 13.93
N ALA A 210 -4.91 -8.27 13.51
CA ALA A 210 -5.42 -8.72 12.22
C ALA A 210 -6.96 -8.70 12.14
N ALA A 211 -7.67 -9.18 13.17
CA ALA A 211 -9.12 -9.03 13.26
C ALA A 211 -9.56 -7.57 13.42
N THR A 212 -8.78 -6.73 14.12
CA THR A 212 -9.04 -5.28 14.23
C THR A 212 -9.01 -4.64 12.84
N TRP A 213 -8.00 -4.93 12.02
CA TRP A 213 -7.91 -4.42 10.63
C TRP A 213 -9.16 -4.76 9.81
N ARG A 214 -9.62 -6.02 9.85
CA ARG A 214 -10.82 -6.47 9.12
C ARG A 214 -12.14 -5.88 9.64
N ARG A 215 -12.14 -5.30 10.85
CA ARG A 215 -13.35 -4.81 11.54
C ARG A 215 -13.35 -3.31 11.84
N ARG A 216 -12.37 -2.54 11.35
CA ARG A 216 -12.08 -1.17 11.79
C ARG A 216 -13.15 -0.10 11.45
N PHE A 217 -14.31 -0.52 10.94
CA PHE A 217 -15.45 0.32 10.60
C PHE A 217 -16.57 0.04 11.61
N GLY A 218 -17.33 1.08 12.00
CA GLY A 218 -18.40 0.97 12.99
C GLY A 218 -17.99 1.07 14.47
N VAL A 219 -16.70 0.93 14.81
CA VAL A 219 -16.19 1.14 16.19
C VAL A 219 -14.87 1.94 16.16
N PRO A 220 -14.77 3.08 16.87
CA PRO A 220 -13.49 3.78 17.05
C PRO A 220 -12.46 2.92 17.79
N LEU A 221 -11.16 3.24 17.63
CA LEU A 221 -10.17 2.82 18.62
C LEU A 221 -10.62 3.30 20.00
N VAL A 222 -10.62 2.41 21.00
CA VAL A 222 -10.85 2.80 22.39
C VAL A 222 -9.64 3.58 22.88
N THR A 223 -9.74 4.90 22.75
CA THR A 223 -8.65 5.84 23.03
C THR A 223 -8.70 6.24 24.49
N THR A 224 -8.11 5.40 25.34
CA THR A 224 -7.82 5.75 26.74
C THR A 224 -7.03 7.07 26.79
N PRO A 225 -7.12 7.87 27.88
CA PRO A 225 -6.43 9.16 27.98
C PRO A 225 -4.92 9.03 27.66
N VAL A 226 -4.26 8.08 28.30
CA VAL A 226 -2.84 7.73 28.08
C VAL A 226 -2.51 7.44 26.61
N CYS A 227 -3.37 6.71 25.89
CA CYS A 227 -3.16 6.48 24.46
C CYS A 227 -3.29 7.76 23.63
N ARG A 228 -4.15 8.71 24.01
CA ARG A 228 -4.23 10.04 23.37
C ARG A 228 -2.96 10.85 23.66
N ASP A 229 -2.55 10.90 24.92
CA ASP A 229 -1.36 11.66 25.37
C ASP A 229 -0.07 11.12 24.71
N LEU A 230 0.05 9.80 24.54
CA LEU A 230 1.14 9.17 23.77
C LEU A 230 1.09 9.51 22.27
N MET A 231 -0.09 9.57 21.65
CA MET A 231 -0.24 9.95 20.24
C MET A 231 0.07 11.43 20.01
N ASP A 232 -0.35 12.34 20.90
CA ASP A 232 -0.01 13.76 20.79
C ASP A 232 1.47 14.03 21.14
N TRP A 233 2.06 13.34 22.12
CA TRP A 233 3.51 13.41 22.38
C TRP A 233 4.33 12.95 21.16
N ALA A 234 3.92 11.86 20.51
CA ALA A 234 4.53 11.39 19.27
C ALA A 234 4.49 12.49 18.20
N LYS A 235 3.30 13.09 18.00
CA LYS A 235 3.04 14.17 17.04
C LYS A 235 3.86 15.43 17.31
N GLU A 236 4.12 15.82 18.56
CA GLU A 236 5.02 16.94 18.86
C GLU A 236 6.48 16.61 18.46
N ARG A 237 6.97 15.40 18.76
CA ARG A 237 8.31 14.95 18.32
C ARG A 237 8.40 14.86 16.78
N TRP A 238 7.31 14.52 16.09
CA TRP A 238 7.21 14.58 14.62
C TRP A 238 7.36 16.00 14.07
N GLU A 239 6.64 16.96 14.63
CA GLU A 239 6.70 18.35 14.18
C GLU A 239 8.09 18.97 14.40
N LEU A 240 8.80 18.55 15.46
CA LEU A 240 10.20 18.92 15.69
C LEU A 240 11.14 18.36 14.61
N ALA A 241 11.06 17.05 14.32
CA ALA A 241 11.88 16.41 13.29
C ALA A 241 11.68 17.05 11.91
N ARG A 242 10.43 17.35 11.54
CA ARG A 242 10.08 18.05 10.29
C ARG A 242 10.72 19.44 10.18
N ARG A 243 10.90 20.16 11.31
CA ARG A 243 11.56 21.47 11.34
C ARG A 243 13.09 21.37 11.26
N GLN A 244 13.67 20.24 11.67
CA GLN A 244 15.13 20.01 11.63
C GLN A 244 15.58 19.49 10.26
N GLN A 245 14.79 18.61 9.61
CA GLN A 245 15.09 18.08 8.27
C GLN A 245 15.20 19.15 7.16
N SER A 246 14.73 20.38 7.39
CA SER A 246 14.92 21.50 6.45
C SER A 246 16.26 22.25 6.62
N VAL A 247 17.14 21.82 7.54
CA VAL A 247 18.35 22.56 7.93
C VAL A 247 19.66 21.77 7.72
N SER A 248 19.71 20.48 8.06
CA SER A 248 20.92 19.63 7.94
C SER A 248 20.54 18.16 7.70
N GLN A 249 21.47 17.38 7.13
CA GLN A 249 21.31 15.91 7.01
C GLN A 249 21.82 15.14 8.24
N ASP A 250 22.63 15.79 9.09
CA ASP A 250 23.36 15.13 10.18
C ASP A 250 22.57 15.06 11.51
N ASP A 251 21.52 15.88 11.68
CA ASP A 251 20.67 15.94 12.88
C ASP A 251 19.28 15.29 12.65
N ALA A 252 19.24 14.12 12.01
CA ALA A 252 18.01 13.35 11.89
C ALA A 252 17.61 12.77 13.26
N LEU A 253 16.44 13.17 13.79
CA LEU A 253 15.86 12.52 14.97
C LEU A 253 15.64 11.03 14.70
N ASP A 254 16.18 10.18 15.57
CA ASP A 254 16.11 8.72 15.47
C ASP A 254 14.70 8.22 15.82
N LEU A 255 13.84 8.21 14.80
CA LEU A 255 12.42 7.86 14.89
C LEU A 255 12.19 6.46 14.29
N PRO A 256 11.36 5.59 14.89
CA PRO A 256 11.26 4.19 14.47
C PRO A 256 10.76 3.99 13.03
N PRO A 257 11.01 2.84 12.37
CA PRO A 257 10.65 2.64 10.96
C PRO A 257 9.15 2.71 10.65
N GLN A 258 8.28 2.08 11.48
CA GLN A 258 6.82 2.20 11.33
C GLN A 258 6.36 3.67 11.42
N TRP A 259 6.97 4.35 12.39
CA TRP A 259 6.78 5.74 12.72
C TRP A 259 7.12 6.64 11.52
N GLN A 260 8.31 6.46 10.90
CA GLN A 260 8.71 7.21 9.70
C GLN A 260 7.70 7.03 8.55
N ARG A 261 7.23 5.80 8.30
CA ARG A 261 6.21 5.52 7.28
C ARG A 261 4.97 6.39 7.48
N MET A 262 4.42 6.44 8.70
CA MET A 262 3.21 7.22 8.99
C MET A 262 3.40 8.73 8.76
N ALA A 263 4.56 9.29 9.14
CA ALA A 263 4.84 10.71 8.93
C ALA A 263 4.92 11.09 7.44
N HIS A 264 5.51 10.24 6.59
CA HIS A 264 5.57 10.44 5.14
C HIS A 264 4.22 10.34 4.43
N GLN A 265 3.18 9.85 5.10
CA GLN A 265 1.82 9.72 4.55
C GLN A 265 0.97 10.94 4.89
N VAL A 266 1.00 11.35 6.16
CA VAL A 266 0.26 12.52 6.65
C VAL A 266 0.85 13.82 6.09
N TYR A 267 2.16 13.86 5.79
CA TYR A 267 2.86 15.07 5.35
C TYR A 267 3.84 14.83 4.17
N GLN A 268 3.36 14.30 3.04
CA GLN A 268 4.14 14.30 1.78
C GLN A 268 4.63 15.72 1.41
N VAL A 269 5.81 15.80 0.78
CA VAL A 269 6.42 17.08 0.36
C VAL A 269 6.04 17.38 -1.10
N GLY A 270 4.93 18.09 -1.28
CA GLY A 270 4.39 18.50 -2.57
C GLY A 270 2.93 18.05 -2.76
N PRO A 271 2.27 18.42 -3.88
CA PRO A 271 0.91 17.98 -4.16
C PRO A 271 0.88 16.45 -4.27
N GLN A 272 -0.04 15.79 -3.58
CA GLN A 272 -0.27 14.36 -3.78
C GLN A 272 -1.12 14.16 -5.04
N VAL A 273 -0.80 13.14 -5.83
CA VAL A 273 -1.63 12.73 -6.98
C VAL A 273 -2.51 11.57 -6.55
N VAL A 274 -3.83 11.75 -6.61
CA VAL A 274 -4.80 10.74 -6.16
C VAL A 274 -5.57 10.12 -7.31
N VAL A 275 -5.81 8.83 -7.22
CA VAL A 275 -6.68 8.09 -8.14
C VAL A 275 -8.12 8.28 -7.67
N ARG A 276 -9.00 8.85 -8.50
CA ARG A 276 -10.42 9.09 -8.15
C ARG A 276 -11.39 8.09 -8.72
N GLY A 277 -11.19 7.71 -9.97
CA GLY A 277 -12.07 6.82 -10.70
C GLY A 277 -11.26 5.75 -11.40
N THR A 278 -11.83 4.55 -11.46
CA THR A 278 -11.22 3.35 -12.01
C THR A 278 -12.25 2.59 -12.83
N SER A 279 -11.80 1.95 -13.90
CA SER A 279 -12.58 0.95 -14.64
C SER A 279 -11.60 0.00 -15.33
N CYS A 280 -11.97 -1.28 -15.40
CA CYS A 280 -11.25 -2.28 -16.17
C CYS A 280 -12.19 -3.29 -16.85
N LYS A 281 -11.73 -3.82 -17.99
CA LYS A 281 -12.22 -5.07 -18.57
C LYS A 281 -11.00 -5.98 -18.73
N PHE A 282 -11.01 -7.07 -17.98
CA PHE A 282 -10.01 -8.15 -17.96
C PHE A 282 -10.74 -9.49 -18.14
N PRO A 283 -10.05 -10.60 -18.41
CA PRO A 283 -10.67 -11.92 -18.55
C PRO A 283 -11.59 -12.24 -17.37
N SER A 284 -12.81 -12.66 -17.68
CA SER A 284 -13.91 -12.91 -16.73
C SER A 284 -14.27 -11.75 -15.77
N SER A 285 -13.79 -10.51 -15.99
CA SER A 285 -13.87 -9.41 -15.02
C SER A 285 -14.15 -8.04 -15.66
N TYR A 286 -15.35 -7.50 -15.45
CA TYR A 286 -15.78 -6.18 -15.97
C TYR A 286 -15.80 -5.07 -14.90
N SER A 287 -15.16 -5.31 -13.76
CA SER A 287 -15.03 -4.33 -12.67
C SER A 287 -13.86 -4.66 -11.75
N ASP A 288 -13.33 -3.64 -11.08
CA ASP A 288 -12.21 -3.76 -10.14
C ASP A 288 -12.49 -4.78 -9.02
N ALA A 289 -13.74 -4.88 -8.58
CA ALA A 289 -14.19 -5.82 -7.55
C ALA A 289 -14.26 -7.26 -8.07
N GLY A 290 -14.72 -7.48 -9.30
CA GLY A 290 -14.68 -8.81 -9.94
C GLY A 290 -13.24 -9.28 -10.16
N PHE A 291 -12.39 -8.38 -10.68
CA PHE A 291 -10.96 -8.61 -10.87
C PHE A 291 -10.26 -8.96 -9.55
N TRP A 292 -10.55 -8.23 -8.47
CA TRP A 292 -10.07 -8.55 -7.13
C TRP A 292 -10.49 -9.95 -6.67
N CYS A 293 -11.78 -10.26 -6.72
CA CYS A 293 -12.28 -11.58 -6.27
C CYS A 293 -11.64 -12.73 -7.06
N GLY A 294 -11.40 -12.57 -8.37
CA GLY A 294 -10.70 -13.56 -9.19
C GLY A 294 -9.24 -13.78 -8.75
N MET A 295 -8.49 -12.69 -8.51
CA MET A 295 -7.10 -12.80 -8.04
C MET A 295 -7.01 -13.33 -6.60
N GLN A 296 -7.92 -12.89 -5.71
CA GLN A 296 -7.98 -13.31 -4.31
C GLN A 296 -8.31 -14.81 -4.19
N ALA A 297 -9.25 -15.31 -5.00
CA ALA A 297 -9.62 -16.73 -5.03
C ALA A 297 -8.57 -17.63 -5.71
N GLY A 298 -7.48 -17.07 -6.25
CA GLY A 298 -6.48 -17.83 -6.99
C GLY A 298 -7.01 -18.40 -8.30
N CYS A 299 -7.92 -17.69 -8.99
CA CYS A 299 -8.47 -18.13 -10.26
C CYS A 299 -7.42 -18.08 -11.38
N ASP A 300 -7.23 -19.22 -12.04
CA ASP A 300 -6.50 -19.38 -13.28
C ASP A 300 -7.46 -19.10 -14.46
N LEU A 301 -7.17 -18.04 -15.22
CA LEU A 301 -8.04 -17.51 -16.28
C LEU A 301 -7.52 -17.83 -17.69
N ILE A 302 -6.57 -18.77 -17.81
CA ILE A 302 -5.90 -19.08 -19.08
C ILE A 302 -6.52 -20.31 -19.75
N GLU A 303 -7.09 -20.11 -20.93
CA GLU A 303 -7.78 -21.11 -21.76
C GLU A 303 -7.03 -21.39 -23.08
N GLU A 304 -7.51 -22.35 -23.88
CA GLU A 304 -7.08 -22.48 -25.28
C GLU A 304 -7.74 -21.40 -26.14
N VAL A 305 -7.02 -20.88 -27.14
CA VAL A 305 -7.50 -19.82 -28.04
C VAL A 305 -8.89 -20.15 -28.62
N PRO A 306 -9.94 -19.35 -28.32
CA PRO A 306 -11.29 -19.65 -28.79
C PRO A 306 -11.43 -19.58 -30.32
N TYR A 307 -12.10 -20.57 -30.91
CA TYR A 307 -12.39 -20.63 -32.36
C TYR A 307 -13.17 -19.42 -32.91
N CYS A 308 -13.82 -18.63 -32.06
CA CYS A 308 -14.46 -17.38 -32.46
C CYS A 308 -13.47 -16.23 -32.76
N ARG A 309 -12.19 -16.38 -32.36
CA ARG A 309 -11.11 -15.43 -32.68
C ARG A 309 -10.41 -15.83 -33.98
N TRP A 310 -9.85 -17.03 -34.03
CA TRP A 310 -9.32 -17.67 -35.25
C TRP A 310 -9.21 -19.19 -35.03
N ASP A 311 -9.10 -19.98 -36.11
CA ASP A 311 -8.75 -21.39 -35.97
C ASP A 311 -7.28 -21.49 -35.54
N HIS A 312 -7.04 -21.92 -34.31
CA HIS A 312 -5.69 -21.98 -33.78
C HIS A 312 -4.87 -23.12 -34.40
N LEU A 313 -5.48 -24.13 -35.03
CA LEU A 313 -4.76 -25.22 -35.71
C LEU A 313 -3.96 -24.72 -36.93
N ASP A 314 -4.41 -23.64 -37.58
CA ASP A 314 -3.66 -22.97 -38.65
C ASP A 314 -2.34 -22.39 -38.12
N PHE A 315 -2.25 -22.03 -36.83
CA PHE A 315 -1.09 -21.38 -36.23
C PHE A 315 -0.27 -22.29 -35.29
N PHE A 316 -0.85 -23.36 -34.74
CA PHE A 316 -0.17 -24.24 -33.79
C PHE A 316 0.75 -25.27 -34.43
N ASP A 317 1.84 -25.58 -33.73
CA ASP A 317 2.69 -26.76 -33.92
C ASP A 317 3.40 -27.06 -32.58
N THR A 318 3.58 -28.34 -32.25
CA THR A 318 4.23 -28.75 -30.98
C THR A 318 5.74 -28.59 -30.98
N ASP A 319 6.38 -28.38 -32.13
CA ASP A 319 7.84 -28.18 -32.19
C ASP A 319 8.23 -26.79 -31.62
N PRO A 320 9.15 -26.68 -30.64
CA PRO A 320 9.65 -25.40 -30.12
C PRO A 320 10.30 -24.50 -31.19
N GLU A 321 10.83 -25.07 -32.27
CA GLU A 321 11.43 -24.33 -33.39
C GLU A 321 10.43 -24.02 -34.52
N SER A 322 9.14 -24.33 -34.35
CA SER A 322 8.11 -24.22 -35.39
C SER A 322 7.87 -22.82 -35.96
N TRP A 323 8.32 -21.78 -35.25
CA TRP A 323 8.40 -20.42 -35.77
C TRP A 323 9.16 -20.32 -37.11
N LYS A 324 10.08 -21.26 -37.39
CA LYS A 324 10.81 -21.38 -38.67
C LYS A 324 9.90 -21.62 -39.88
N TRP A 325 8.72 -22.19 -39.68
CA TRP A 325 7.67 -22.36 -40.70
C TRP A 325 6.38 -21.59 -40.35
N ALA A 326 6.53 -20.46 -39.66
CA ALA A 326 5.46 -19.53 -39.30
C ALA A 326 4.33 -20.14 -38.44
N LYS A 327 4.74 -20.92 -37.42
CA LYS A 327 3.86 -21.49 -36.39
C LYS A 327 4.22 -20.99 -34.98
N THR A 328 3.36 -21.27 -34.00
CA THR A 328 3.55 -21.02 -32.56
C THR A 328 3.45 -22.32 -31.77
N ASN A 329 4.36 -22.47 -30.81
CA ASN A 329 4.37 -23.55 -29.81
C ASN A 329 3.49 -23.27 -28.57
N CYS A 330 2.85 -22.10 -28.51
CA CYS A 330 1.88 -21.73 -27.47
C CYS A 330 0.49 -21.56 -28.08
N ARG A 331 -0.51 -22.20 -27.46
CA ARG A 331 -1.95 -22.11 -27.81
C ARG A 331 -2.86 -21.59 -26.71
N HIS A 332 -2.26 -21.20 -25.59
CA HIS A 332 -2.97 -20.82 -24.38
C HIS A 332 -2.92 -19.30 -24.20
N GLY A 333 -4.03 -18.70 -23.78
CA GLY A 333 -4.19 -17.26 -23.58
C GLY A 333 -5.39 -16.97 -22.70
N SER A 334 -5.55 -15.72 -22.28
CA SER A 334 -6.77 -15.26 -21.61
C SER A 334 -7.42 -14.14 -22.40
N PHE A 335 -8.74 -14.22 -22.52
CA PHE A 335 -9.52 -13.42 -23.47
C PHE A 335 -10.68 -12.71 -22.75
N ILE A 336 -11.11 -11.59 -23.31
CA ILE A 336 -12.29 -10.84 -22.86
C ILE A 336 -13.48 -11.26 -23.74
N ASP A 337 -14.62 -11.59 -23.13
CA ASP A 337 -15.84 -11.88 -23.89
C ASP A 337 -16.38 -10.62 -24.57
N GLY A 338 -17.08 -10.78 -25.69
CA GLY A 338 -17.73 -9.65 -26.35
C GLY A 338 -16.75 -8.61 -26.90
N ILE A 339 -15.56 -9.03 -27.37
CA ILE A 339 -14.58 -8.16 -28.05
C ILE A 339 -15.18 -7.39 -29.24
N GLU A 340 -16.24 -7.91 -29.85
CA GLU A 340 -17.03 -7.31 -30.93
C GLU A 340 -18.10 -6.30 -30.46
N LEU A 341 -18.45 -6.29 -29.18
CA LEU A 341 -19.41 -5.36 -28.59
C LEU A 341 -18.82 -3.95 -28.46
N PHE A 342 -19.68 -2.93 -28.61
CA PHE A 342 -19.36 -1.51 -28.41
C PHE A 342 -20.63 -0.65 -28.59
N ASP A 343 -20.96 0.25 -27.65
CA ASP A 343 -22.06 1.22 -27.88
C ASP A 343 -21.62 2.39 -28.78
N ASN A 344 -21.57 2.13 -30.08
CA ASN A 344 -21.28 3.14 -31.10
C ASN A 344 -22.28 4.32 -31.07
N LYS A 345 -23.52 4.11 -30.61
CA LYS A 345 -24.57 5.14 -30.60
C LYS A 345 -24.34 6.13 -29.46
N PHE A 346 -23.92 5.68 -28.28
CA PHE A 346 -23.56 6.54 -27.16
C PHE A 346 -22.41 7.49 -27.50
N PHE A 347 -21.40 7.01 -28.23
CA PHE A 347 -20.25 7.81 -28.68
C PHE A 347 -20.51 8.61 -29.97
N GLY A 348 -21.64 8.42 -30.66
CA GLY A 348 -21.98 9.12 -31.90
C GLY A 348 -21.22 8.61 -33.14
N ILE A 349 -20.63 7.42 -33.05
CA ILE A 349 -19.83 6.76 -34.10
C ILE A 349 -20.76 5.96 -35.02
N SER A 350 -20.46 5.94 -36.33
CA SER A 350 -21.31 5.23 -37.29
C SER A 350 -21.12 3.70 -37.21
N PRO A 351 -22.16 2.87 -37.48
CA PRO A 351 -22.02 1.40 -37.53
C PRO A 351 -21.08 0.86 -38.62
N VAL A 352 -20.63 1.71 -39.55
CA VAL A 352 -19.65 1.36 -40.60
C VAL A 352 -18.23 1.64 -40.13
N GLU A 353 -18.05 2.69 -39.33
CA GLU A 353 -16.78 3.02 -38.67
C GLU A 353 -16.48 2.06 -37.51
N SER A 354 -17.45 1.80 -36.62
CA SER A 354 -17.22 0.95 -35.45
C SER A 354 -16.80 -0.49 -35.80
N ARG A 355 -17.28 -1.02 -36.92
CA ARG A 355 -16.83 -2.32 -37.47
C ARG A 355 -15.38 -2.33 -37.93
N GLY A 356 -14.86 -1.19 -38.37
CA GLY A 356 -13.45 -1.03 -38.77
C GLY A 356 -12.54 -0.55 -37.65
N MET A 357 -13.08 -0.27 -36.46
CA MET A 357 -12.30 0.10 -35.29
C MET A 357 -11.74 -1.14 -34.59
N ASP A 358 -10.43 -1.10 -34.38
CA ASP A 358 -9.71 -1.93 -33.41
C ASP A 358 -10.48 -2.03 -32.08
N PRO A 359 -10.72 -3.25 -31.53
CA PRO A 359 -11.25 -3.46 -30.20
C PRO A 359 -10.60 -2.58 -29.12
N ALA A 360 -9.29 -2.34 -29.18
CA ALA A 360 -8.59 -1.48 -28.24
C ALA A 360 -9.12 -0.04 -28.26
N GLN A 361 -9.44 0.52 -29.44
CA GLN A 361 -10.06 1.85 -29.54
C GLN A 361 -11.53 1.87 -29.05
N ARG A 362 -12.23 0.73 -29.09
CA ARG A 362 -13.64 0.61 -28.67
C ARG A 362 -13.75 0.50 -27.15
N HIS A 363 -13.09 -0.50 -26.56
CA HIS A 363 -13.19 -0.77 -25.13
C HIS A 363 -12.43 0.24 -24.26
N ILE A 364 -11.37 0.89 -24.77
CA ILE A 364 -10.74 1.99 -24.02
C ILE A 364 -11.65 3.22 -23.95
N LEU A 365 -12.39 3.53 -25.01
CA LEU A 365 -13.30 4.67 -25.04
C LEU A 365 -14.49 4.48 -24.09
N GLU A 366 -14.96 3.24 -23.93
CA GLU A 366 -15.90 2.87 -22.88
C GLU A 366 -15.30 3.01 -21.48
N THR A 367 -14.20 2.29 -21.18
CA THR A 367 -13.59 2.29 -19.84
C THR A 367 -13.04 3.64 -19.40
N SER A 368 -12.56 4.50 -20.31
CA SER A 368 -12.21 5.89 -19.99
C SER A 368 -13.45 6.70 -19.58
N TYR A 369 -14.60 6.52 -20.24
CA TYR A 369 -15.84 7.17 -19.83
C TYR A 369 -16.38 6.61 -18.51
N GLU A 370 -16.28 5.30 -18.29
CA GLU A 370 -16.65 4.64 -17.02
C GLU A 370 -15.80 5.16 -15.86
N ALA A 371 -14.46 5.21 -15.99
CA ALA A 371 -13.56 5.74 -14.97
C ALA A 371 -13.81 7.24 -14.68
N LEU A 372 -14.10 8.04 -15.72
CA LEU A 372 -14.52 9.44 -15.56
C LEU A 372 -15.89 9.56 -14.88
N TYR A 373 -16.82 8.65 -15.16
CA TYR A 373 -18.13 8.63 -14.50
C TYR A 373 -18.02 8.29 -13.01
N PHE A 374 -17.19 7.31 -12.64
CA PHE A 374 -16.95 6.95 -11.24
C PHE A 374 -16.20 8.03 -10.44
N SER A 375 -15.41 8.91 -11.10
CA SER A 375 -14.86 10.12 -10.46
C SER A 375 -15.81 11.32 -10.45
N GLY A 376 -17.07 11.15 -10.87
CA GLY A 376 -18.14 12.17 -10.77
C GLY A 376 -18.34 13.02 -12.03
N TYR A 377 -17.68 12.70 -13.14
CA TYR A 377 -17.92 13.36 -14.43
C TYR A 377 -19.11 12.75 -15.19
N ASN A 378 -19.56 13.45 -16.21
CA ASN A 378 -20.57 13.00 -17.15
C ASN A 378 -20.37 13.72 -18.49
N LYS A 379 -20.98 13.20 -19.55
CA LYS A 379 -20.78 13.74 -20.92
C LYS A 379 -21.18 15.22 -21.12
N LYS A 380 -21.78 15.91 -20.13
CA LYS A 380 -22.02 17.36 -20.18
C LYS A 380 -20.93 18.20 -19.52
N ASN A 381 -20.31 17.74 -18.42
CA ASN A 381 -19.24 18.49 -17.74
C ASN A 381 -17.83 18.18 -18.27
N LEU A 382 -17.66 17.10 -19.04
CA LEU A 382 -16.44 16.81 -19.81
C LEU A 382 -16.27 17.71 -21.06
N MET A 383 -17.37 18.26 -21.60
CA MET A 383 -17.31 19.06 -22.83
C MET A 383 -16.53 20.36 -22.60
N ARG A 384 -15.35 20.47 -23.24
CA ARG A 384 -14.37 21.55 -23.10
C ARG A 384 -13.65 21.59 -21.75
N SER A 385 -13.57 20.50 -21.01
CA SER A 385 -12.67 20.42 -19.86
C SER A 385 -11.20 20.40 -20.31
N LEU A 386 -10.33 21.02 -19.52
CA LEU A 386 -8.87 20.87 -19.65
C LEU A 386 -8.41 19.58 -18.96
N LEU A 387 -8.98 18.45 -19.37
CA LEU A 387 -8.61 17.12 -18.91
C LEU A 387 -7.78 16.44 -20.02
N GLY A 388 -6.59 15.94 -19.68
CA GLY A 388 -5.73 15.26 -20.63
C GLY A 388 -5.92 13.74 -20.66
N VAL A 389 -5.37 13.11 -21.69
CA VAL A 389 -5.55 11.69 -22.03
C VAL A 389 -4.20 11.06 -22.35
N TYR A 390 -3.79 10.08 -21.55
CA TYR A 390 -2.50 9.40 -21.66
C TYR A 390 -2.72 7.89 -21.76
N VAL A 391 -2.52 7.32 -22.95
CA VAL A 391 -2.83 5.90 -23.24
C VAL A 391 -1.57 5.10 -23.54
N GLY A 392 -1.35 4.01 -22.82
CA GLY A 392 -0.39 2.97 -23.20
C GLY A 392 -0.97 2.05 -24.29
N ALA A 393 -0.49 2.19 -25.54
CA ALA A 393 -0.86 1.31 -26.66
C ALA A 393 0.16 1.38 -27.80
N ALA A 394 0.42 0.24 -28.44
CA ALA A 394 1.41 0.08 -29.50
C ALA A 394 0.77 -0.04 -30.90
N ALA A 395 1.53 -0.50 -31.90
CA ALA A 395 1.00 -0.84 -33.21
C ALA A 395 0.07 -2.07 -33.13
N THR A 396 -1.22 -1.84 -33.38
CA THR A 396 -2.28 -2.87 -33.25
C THR A 396 -2.11 -4.08 -34.17
N GLU A 397 -2.61 -5.23 -33.71
CA GLU A 397 -2.74 -6.45 -34.50
C GLU A 397 -3.64 -6.29 -35.73
N MET A 398 -4.53 -5.28 -35.74
CA MET A 398 -5.40 -4.95 -36.87
C MET A 398 -4.61 -4.59 -38.15
N ASN A 399 -3.32 -4.23 -38.04
CA ASN A 399 -2.43 -4.01 -39.18
C ASN A 399 -2.04 -5.30 -39.94
N PHE A 400 -2.23 -6.48 -39.34
CA PHE A 400 -2.05 -7.77 -40.02
C PHE A 400 -3.33 -8.28 -40.67
N MET A 401 -4.48 -7.64 -40.41
CA MET A 401 -5.77 -8.04 -40.98
C MET A 401 -5.89 -7.55 -42.44
N PRO A 402 -6.68 -8.24 -43.30
CA PRO A 402 -6.94 -7.78 -44.66
C PRO A 402 -7.55 -6.37 -44.67
N ALA A 403 -7.20 -5.57 -45.68
CA ALA A 403 -7.70 -4.19 -45.83
C ALA A 403 -9.23 -4.06 -45.95
N THR A 404 -9.95 -5.16 -46.16
CA THR A 404 -11.42 -5.24 -46.11
C THR A 404 -12.00 -5.24 -44.70
N ALA A 405 -11.21 -5.61 -43.67
CA ALA A 405 -11.63 -5.56 -42.27
C ALA A 405 -11.47 -4.16 -41.67
N CYS A 406 -10.40 -3.44 -42.01
CA CYS A 406 -10.14 -2.09 -41.52
C CYS A 406 -10.76 -1.04 -42.48
N SER A 407 -12.05 -0.74 -42.30
CA SER A 407 -12.83 0.13 -43.19
C SER A 407 -12.39 1.60 -43.25
N SER A 408 -11.48 2.02 -42.36
CA SER A 408 -10.95 3.39 -42.32
C SER A 408 -9.49 3.40 -41.84
N GLY A 409 -8.66 4.29 -42.38
CA GLY A 409 -7.26 4.45 -41.95
C GLY A 409 -7.08 4.93 -40.50
N THR A 410 -8.15 5.40 -39.86
CA THR A 410 -8.19 5.73 -38.43
C THR A 410 -8.48 4.52 -37.55
N GLY A 411 -9.04 3.44 -38.09
CA GLY A 411 -9.51 2.26 -37.35
C GLY A 411 -8.40 1.47 -36.65
N GLY A 412 -7.17 1.48 -37.19
CA GLY A 412 -5.99 0.81 -36.64
C GLY A 412 -4.80 1.73 -36.33
N ALA A 413 -4.99 3.05 -36.29
CA ALA A 413 -3.92 4.00 -35.97
C ALA A 413 -3.78 4.18 -34.44
N SER A 414 -2.60 3.88 -33.86
CA SER A 414 -2.38 3.94 -32.41
C SER A 414 -2.57 5.33 -31.81
N SER A 415 -2.27 6.39 -32.57
CA SER A 415 -2.55 7.77 -32.16
C SER A 415 -4.04 8.12 -32.08
N ILE A 416 -4.92 7.32 -32.68
CA ILE A 416 -6.38 7.51 -32.56
C ILE A 416 -6.91 6.91 -31.26
N THR A 417 -6.20 5.96 -30.63
CA THR A 417 -6.61 5.34 -29.36
C THR A 417 -6.77 6.36 -28.23
N SER A 418 -5.86 7.33 -28.10
CA SER A 418 -6.01 8.49 -27.20
C SER A 418 -6.92 9.57 -27.78
N ASN A 419 -6.64 10.03 -29.01
CA ASN A 419 -7.36 11.15 -29.63
C ASN A 419 -8.87 10.93 -29.81
N ARG A 420 -9.34 9.68 -29.90
CA ARG A 420 -10.77 9.36 -29.99
C ARG A 420 -11.49 9.57 -28.65
N ILE A 421 -10.84 9.33 -27.51
CA ILE A 421 -11.37 9.66 -26.17
C ILE A 421 -11.58 11.18 -26.10
N SER A 422 -10.52 11.94 -26.38
CA SER A 422 -10.53 13.40 -26.40
C SER A 422 -11.61 13.97 -27.33
N PHE A 423 -11.75 13.42 -28.54
CA PHE A 423 -12.76 13.85 -29.52
C PHE A 423 -14.20 13.49 -29.12
N CYS A 424 -14.47 12.24 -28.70
CA CYS A 424 -15.82 11.75 -28.41
C CYS A 424 -16.38 12.22 -27.06
N LEU A 425 -15.50 12.64 -26.13
CA LEU A 425 -15.87 13.24 -24.84
C LEU A 425 -15.71 14.77 -24.80
N GLY A 426 -15.06 15.36 -25.81
CA GLY A 426 -14.94 16.81 -26.00
C GLY A 426 -13.84 17.48 -25.17
N LEU A 427 -12.82 16.72 -24.77
CA LEU A 427 -11.71 17.13 -23.90
C LEU A 427 -10.73 18.04 -24.65
N GLN A 428 -10.02 18.91 -23.92
CA GLN A 428 -9.09 19.91 -24.48
C GLN A 428 -7.68 19.89 -23.88
N GLY A 429 -7.38 18.97 -22.96
CA GLY A 429 -6.02 18.74 -22.45
C GLY A 429 -5.09 18.04 -23.47
N PRO A 430 -3.86 17.72 -23.06
CA PRO A 430 -2.94 16.89 -23.84
C PRO A 430 -3.57 15.54 -24.21
N SER A 431 -3.19 14.98 -25.35
CA SER A 431 -3.80 13.75 -25.88
C SER A 431 -2.73 12.90 -26.56
N PHE A 432 -2.23 11.89 -25.84
CA PHE A 432 -1.05 11.12 -26.22
C PHE A 432 -1.28 9.62 -26.13
N THR A 433 -0.83 8.91 -27.16
CA THR A 433 -0.57 7.47 -27.08
C THR A 433 0.92 7.26 -26.89
N VAL A 434 1.28 6.41 -25.93
CA VAL A 434 2.66 6.05 -25.57
C VAL A 434 2.87 4.59 -25.94
N ASP A 435 3.87 4.32 -26.79
CA ASP A 435 4.39 2.98 -27.05
C ASP A 435 5.74 2.82 -26.33
N ALA A 436 5.75 1.92 -25.35
CA ALA A 436 6.94 1.37 -24.73
C ALA A 436 6.80 -0.15 -24.53
N GLN A 437 6.02 -0.85 -25.38
CA GLN A 437 5.65 -2.27 -25.23
C GLN A 437 5.06 -2.54 -23.84
N GLY A 438 5.55 -3.54 -23.09
CA GLY A 438 5.09 -3.86 -21.73
C GLY A 438 5.21 -2.74 -20.68
N ALA A 439 5.97 -1.67 -20.96
CA ALA A 439 6.04 -0.50 -20.09
C ALA A 439 5.03 0.62 -20.47
N SER A 440 4.23 0.46 -21.54
CA SER A 440 3.42 1.54 -22.12
C SER A 440 2.46 2.20 -21.14
N ALA A 441 1.66 1.41 -20.40
CA ALA A 441 0.76 1.91 -19.37
C ALA A 441 1.47 2.72 -18.27
N LEU A 442 2.59 2.22 -17.73
CA LEU A 442 3.33 2.93 -16.67
C LEU A 442 4.02 4.18 -17.20
N ALA A 443 4.51 4.17 -18.44
CA ALA A 443 5.08 5.34 -19.10
C ALA A 443 4.03 6.42 -19.39
N ALA A 444 2.81 6.01 -19.78
CA ALA A 444 1.66 6.90 -19.88
C ALA A 444 1.32 7.53 -18.53
N MET A 445 1.31 6.74 -17.44
CA MET A 445 1.03 7.28 -16.10
C MET A 445 2.13 8.19 -15.57
N GLY A 446 3.41 7.89 -15.85
CA GLY A 446 4.51 8.80 -15.51
C GLY A 446 4.40 10.16 -16.21
N ASN A 447 3.94 10.18 -17.45
CA ASN A 447 3.71 11.43 -18.19
C ASN A 447 2.55 12.26 -17.61
N ALA A 448 1.50 11.61 -17.10
CA ALA A 448 0.37 12.26 -16.43
C ALA A 448 0.71 12.72 -15.00
N ASP A 449 1.42 11.91 -14.22
CA ASP A 449 1.95 12.27 -12.89
C ASP A 449 2.90 13.47 -12.98
N MET A 450 3.78 13.53 -14.00
CA MET A 450 4.60 14.72 -14.27
C MET A 450 3.79 15.95 -14.72
N SER A 451 2.64 15.76 -15.37
CA SER A 451 1.71 16.84 -15.75
C SER A 451 1.05 17.45 -14.51
N LEU A 452 0.53 16.61 -13.61
CA LEU A 452 -0.13 17.03 -12.36
C LEU A 452 0.85 17.53 -11.28
N ARG A 453 2.11 17.08 -11.29
CA ARG A 453 3.13 17.50 -10.31
C ARG A 453 3.97 18.69 -10.76
N GLY A 454 3.86 19.13 -12.02
CA GLY A 454 4.52 20.33 -12.53
C GLY A 454 6.05 20.34 -12.32
N TYR A 455 6.74 19.21 -12.52
CA TYR A 455 8.15 18.96 -12.11
C TYR A 455 9.23 19.80 -12.85
N CYS A 456 9.16 21.14 -12.78
CA CYS A 456 10.14 22.07 -13.33
C CYS A 456 11.29 22.36 -12.34
N GLY A 457 12.03 21.33 -11.93
CA GLY A 457 13.17 21.45 -11.00
C GLY A 457 14.54 21.08 -11.58
N LYS A 458 14.60 20.20 -12.60
CA LYS A 458 15.82 19.72 -13.27
C LYS A 458 15.53 19.47 -14.76
N PRO A 459 16.52 19.63 -15.67
CA PRO A 459 16.30 19.48 -17.10
C PRO A 459 16.21 18.00 -17.53
N CYS A 460 15.03 17.40 -17.35
CA CYS A 460 14.69 16.09 -17.90
C CYS A 460 14.24 16.23 -19.37
N TYR A 461 15.13 15.94 -20.31
CA TYR A 461 14.90 16.11 -21.75
C TYR A 461 14.00 15.01 -22.35
N GLN A 462 12.69 15.07 -22.09
CA GLN A 462 11.73 14.17 -22.72
C GLN A 462 11.36 14.66 -24.14
N ILE A 463 12.20 14.30 -25.12
CA ILE A 463 11.99 14.66 -26.53
C ILE A 463 10.94 13.74 -27.16
N CYS A 464 9.66 14.09 -26.97
CA CYS A 464 8.57 13.48 -27.73
C CYS A 464 8.62 13.98 -29.18
N VAL A 465 9.11 13.13 -30.10
CA VAL A 465 9.15 13.41 -31.55
C VAL A 465 7.74 13.30 -32.14
N ALA A 466 6.90 14.29 -31.85
CA ALA A 466 5.59 14.45 -32.48
C ALA A 466 5.79 14.76 -33.97
N ASN A 467 5.65 13.74 -34.81
CA ASN A 467 5.92 13.83 -36.25
C ASN A 467 4.76 14.52 -37.00
N ASN A 468 4.47 15.79 -36.67
CA ASN A 468 3.40 16.57 -37.27
C ASN A 468 3.71 18.09 -37.28
N LEU A 469 3.41 18.75 -38.41
CA LEU A 469 3.85 20.12 -38.71
C LEU A 469 3.16 21.21 -37.86
N TRP A 470 2.09 20.86 -37.14
CA TRP A 470 1.16 21.78 -36.48
C TRP A 470 1.70 22.54 -35.27
N ILE A 471 2.73 22.03 -34.57
CA ILE A 471 3.30 22.68 -33.38
C ILE A 471 3.83 24.10 -33.70
N ARG A 472 4.23 24.36 -34.95
CA ARG A 472 4.65 25.71 -35.40
C ARG A 472 3.53 26.74 -35.50
N LEU A 473 2.25 26.32 -35.52
CA LEU A 473 1.11 27.24 -35.61
C LEU A 473 0.53 27.62 -34.25
N ALA A 474 0.53 26.72 -33.26
CA ALA A 474 0.02 27.01 -31.92
C ALA A 474 0.78 28.19 -31.26
N VAL A 475 2.12 28.15 -31.33
CA VAL A 475 3.01 29.23 -30.84
C VAL A 475 2.74 30.58 -31.55
N ALA A 476 2.23 30.55 -32.80
CA ALA A 476 1.91 31.73 -33.60
C ALA A 476 0.44 32.21 -33.46
N HIS A 477 -0.37 31.56 -32.61
CA HIS A 477 -1.73 32.00 -32.28
C HIS A 477 -1.85 32.53 -30.83
N ILE A 478 -1.03 32.01 -29.91
CA ILE A 478 -0.98 32.52 -28.52
C ILE A 478 -0.50 33.99 -28.47
N SER A 479 0.26 34.45 -29.47
CA SER A 479 0.74 35.82 -29.61
C SER A 479 -0.33 36.88 -29.95
N GLY A 480 -1.63 36.56 -29.88
CA GLY A 480 -2.72 37.40 -30.40
C GLY A 480 -3.86 37.74 -29.44
N LEU A 481 -3.81 37.35 -28.15
CA LEU A 481 -4.89 37.61 -27.19
C LEU A 481 -4.59 38.81 -26.28
N ASP A 482 -5.63 39.61 -26.02
CA ASP A 482 -5.55 40.98 -25.51
C ASP A 482 -5.29 41.07 -23.99
N THR A 483 -4.57 42.11 -23.55
CA THR A 483 -4.10 42.25 -22.16
C THR A 483 -5.03 43.10 -21.30
N ARG A 484 -5.75 42.48 -20.35
CA ARG A 484 -6.54 43.23 -19.35
C ARG A 484 -6.99 42.43 -18.11
N TYR A 485 -6.13 42.32 -17.08
CA TYR A 485 -6.53 42.16 -15.66
C TYR A 485 -5.37 42.63 -14.72
N PRO A 486 -5.62 43.42 -13.66
CA PRO A 486 -4.56 43.95 -12.77
C PRO A 486 -4.66 43.52 -11.29
N TYR A 487 -3.54 43.67 -10.56
CA TYR A 487 -3.30 43.41 -9.10
C TYR A 487 -3.32 41.91 -8.69
N ALA A 488 -2.25 41.30 -8.15
CA ALA A 488 -1.44 41.52 -6.92
C ALA A 488 -2.03 40.76 -5.69
N THR A 489 -1.25 40.21 -4.73
CA THR A 489 0.09 40.57 -4.22
C THR A 489 0.98 39.36 -3.78
N THR A 490 2.30 39.52 -3.92
CA THR A 490 3.39 38.97 -3.05
C THR A 490 3.37 37.49 -2.62
N HIS A 491 4.10 36.65 -3.36
CA HIS A 491 5.37 36.01 -2.90
C HIS A 491 6.18 35.63 -4.16
N GLU A 492 7.50 35.88 -4.18
CA GLU A 492 8.24 36.01 -5.44
C GLU A 492 8.70 34.69 -6.08
N CYS A 493 7.87 34.16 -6.98
CA CYS A 493 8.34 33.35 -8.10
C CYS A 493 9.24 34.19 -9.04
N PRO A 494 10.37 33.68 -9.58
CA PRO A 494 11.27 34.46 -10.44
C PRO A 494 10.55 35.02 -11.66
N SER A 495 10.61 36.35 -11.82
CA SER A 495 9.68 37.08 -12.71
C SER A 495 9.72 36.67 -14.19
N ASN A 496 8.56 36.76 -14.85
CA ASN A 496 8.37 36.53 -16.29
C ASN A 496 9.39 37.23 -17.21
N SER A 497 10.00 38.34 -16.76
CA SER A 497 11.05 39.04 -17.51
C SER A 497 12.24 38.14 -17.87
N MET A 498 12.57 37.15 -17.03
CA MET A 498 13.71 36.27 -17.25
C MET A 498 13.46 35.30 -18.41
N ILE A 499 12.24 34.76 -18.53
CA ILE A 499 11.80 33.89 -19.64
C ILE A 499 11.88 34.65 -20.97
N TRP A 500 11.35 35.87 -21.01
CA TRP A 500 11.46 36.73 -22.20
C TRP A 500 12.90 37.11 -22.54
N SER A 501 13.77 37.34 -21.54
CA SER A 501 15.19 37.63 -21.77
C SER A 501 15.94 36.44 -22.39
N LEU A 502 15.56 35.21 -22.02
CA LEU A 502 16.14 33.97 -22.55
C LEU A 502 15.69 33.71 -23.98
N ALA A 503 14.38 33.85 -24.26
CA ALA A 503 13.82 33.74 -25.60
C ALA A 503 14.43 34.78 -26.57
N ALA A 504 14.60 36.03 -26.11
CA ALA A 504 15.25 37.07 -26.90
C ALA A 504 16.71 36.72 -27.22
N ARG A 505 17.53 36.36 -26.23
CA ARG A 505 18.95 35.98 -26.44
C ARG A 505 19.12 34.75 -27.33
N LEU A 506 18.21 33.79 -27.26
CA LEU A 506 18.22 32.62 -28.14
C LEU A 506 17.92 32.97 -29.61
N SER A 507 17.22 34.07 -29.89
CA SER A 507 16.93 34.51 -31.27
C SER A 507 18.14 35.12 -32.01
N GLU A 508 19.13 35.62 -31.27
CA GLU A 508 20.35 36.23 -31.83
C GLU A 508 21.45 35.21 -32.17
N LEU A 509 21.40 34.02 -31.57
CA LEU A 509 22.41 32.95 -31.70
C LEU A 509 22.29 32.16 -33.02
N ARG A 510 22.54 32.82 -34.15
CA ARG A 510 22.47 32.25 -35.51
C ARG A 510 23.48 31.12 -35.84
N THR A 511 24.30 30.67 -34.89
CA THR A 511 25.45 29.76 -35.16
C THR A 511 25.63 28.65 -34.11
N VAL A 512 24.58 27.88 -33.81
CA VAL A 512 24.68 26.63 -33.02
C VAL A 512 23.97 25.47 -33.74
N PRO A 513 24.68 24.46 -34.28
CA PRO A 513 24.08 23.40 -35.10
C PRO A 513 23.43 22.26 -34.29
N ARG A 514 22.98 22.52 -33.06
CA ARG A 514 22.33 21.55 -32.16
C ARG A 514 21.23 22.19 -31.31
N LEU A 515 20.13 22.59 -31.95
CA LEU A 515 18.87 22.83 -31.26
C LEU A 515 18.13 21.51 -31.08
N SER A 516 18.42 20.80 -29.99
CA SER A 516 17.53 19.76 -29.46
C SER A 516 16.18 20.41 -29.10
N GLN A 517 15.08 19.75 -29.45
CA GLN A 517 13.75 20.33 -29.36
C GLN A 517 13.36 20.63 -27.90
N LEU A 518 13.02 21.88 -27.62
CA LEU A 518 12.46 22.31 -26.35
C LEU A 518 10.94 22.06 -26.38
N VAL A 519 10.50 21.01 -25.69
CA VAL A 519 9.09 20.85 -25.30
C VAL A 519 8.94 21.52 -23.93
N VAL A 520 7.99 22.45 -23.81
CA VAL A 520 7.60 23.01 -22.52
C VAL A 520 6.31 22.31 -22.10
N THR A 521 6.40 21.45 -21.10
CA THR A 521 5.23 21.10 -20.28
C THR A 521 4.84 22.34 -19.49
N VAL A 522 3.67 22.89 -19.81
CA VAL A 522 2.99 23.91 -19.02
C VAL A 522 2.01 23.16 -18.11
N ASP A 523 1.73 23.65 -16.90
CA ASP A 523 0.53 23.23 -16.17
C ASP A 523 -0.71 23.63 -17.00
N VAL A 524 -1.34 22.65 -17.65
CA VAL A 524 -2.56 22.86 -18.47
C VAL A 524 -3.78 22.16 -17.87
N CYS A 525 -3.58 21.16 -17.01
CA CYS A 525 -4.62 20.24 -16.57
C CYS A 525 -4.68 20.06 -15.05
N ASP A 526 -5.90 20.11 -14.54
CA ASP A 526 -6.25 19.87 -13.12
C ASP A 526 -6.52 18.37 -12.87
N HIS A 527 -6.96 17.66 -13.92
CA HIS A 527 -7.28 16.22 -13.91
C HIS A 527 -6.73 15.53 -15.17
N GLU A 528 -6.37 14.26 -15.06
CA GLU A 528 -5.84 13.44 -16.17
C GLU A 528 -6.55 12.07 -16.24
N CYS A 529 -6.88 11.61 -17.44
CA CYS A 529 -7.31 10.23 -17.69
C CYS A 529 -6.14 9.42 -18.24
N VAL A 530 -5.72 8.39 -17.52
CA VAL A 530 -4.61 7.52 -17.90
C VAL A 530 -5.12 6.10 -18.11
N GLY A 531 -4.75 5.45 -19.21
CA GLY A 531 -5.18 4.09 -19.49
C GLY A 531 -4.18 3.24 -20.24
N GLY A 532 -4.53 1.98 -20.42
CA GLY A 532 -3.83 1.04 -21.30
C GLY A 532 -4.83 0.11 -21.96
N ALA A 533 -4.51 -0.37 -23.16
CA ALA A 533 -5.36 -1.34 -23.87
C ALA A 533 -4.53 -2.28 -24.76
N TYR A 534 -4.80 -3.58 -24.66
CA TYR A 534 -4.25 -4.60 -25.53
C TYR A 534 -5.27 -5.72 -25.78
N PHE A 535 -5.44 -6.11 -27.04
CA PHE A 535 -6.39 -7.12 -27.50
C PHE A 535 -5.76 -8.00 -28.59
N MET A 536 -6.24 -9.24 -28.71
CA MET A 536 -5.73 -10.26 -29.61
C MET A 536 -6.70 -10.53 -30.76
N ILE A 537 -6.23 -10.22 -31.97
CA ILE A 537 -7.01 -10.26 -33.21
C ILE A 537 -6.48 -11.35 -34.16
N THR A 538 -5.21 -11.75 -34.04
CA THR A 538 -4.63 -12.79 -34.91
C THR A 538 -3.52 -13.63 -34.25
N GLY A 539 -3.40 -14.89 -34.68
CA GLY A 539 -2.26 -15.75 -34.36
C GLY A 539 -0.91 -15.24 -34.89
N THR A 540 -0.88 -14.30 -35.83
CA THR A 540 0.37 -13.81 -36.47
C THR A 540 1.40 -13.27 -35.46
N THR A 541 0.95 -12.59 -34.39
CA THR A 541 1.87 -12.03 -33.39
C THR A 541 2.44 -13.08 -32.43
N TRP A 542 1.77 -14.23 -32.28
CA TRP A 542 2.22 -15.32 -31.43
C TRP A 542 3.49 -15.96 -31.99
N ILE A 543 3.51 -16.18 -33.32
CA ILE A 543 4.70 -16.61 -34.07
C ILE A 543 5.92 -15.72 -33.76
N LEU A 544 5.71 -14.39 -33.71
CA LEU A 544 6.77 -13.40 -33.46
C LEU A 544 7.28 -13.38 -32.01
N LEU A 545 6.56 -13.99 -31.07
CA LEU A 545 6.95 -14.15 -29.67
C LEU A 545 7.53 -15.54 -29.39
N SER A 546 7.01 -16.60 -30.02
CA SER A 546 7.65 -17.92 -30.09
C SER A 546 9.04 -17.84 -30.74
N ALA A 547 9.19 -17.08 -31.83
CA ALA A 547 10.48 -16.82 -32.48
C ALA A 547 11.53 -16.13 -31.59
N LYS A 548 11.11 -15.54 -30.47
CA LYS A 548 11.97 -14.90 -29.46
C LYS A 548 12.14 -15.75 -28.19
N GLY A 549 11.50 -16.91 -28.10
CA GLY A 549 11.46 -17.72 -26.88
C GLY A 549 10.79 -17.01 -25.70
N GLN A 550 9.70 -16.26 -25.96
CA GLN A 550 9.01 -15.48 -24.93
C GLN A 550 7.68 -16.08 -24.44
N LEU A 551 7.10 -17.04 -25.17
CA LEU A 551 5.83 -17.68 -24.79
C LEU A 551 6.08 -19.02 -24.09
N SER A 552 5.37 -19.27 -22.98
CA SER A 552 5.36 -20.59 -22.33
C SER A 552 4.64 -21.64 -23.20
N GLN A 553 5.19 -22.83 -23.26
CA GLN A 553 4.63 -24.01 -23.93
C GLN A 553 3.59 -24.71 -23.05
N GLN A 554 3.87 -24.80 -21.75
CA GLN A 554 2.93 -25.21 -20.71
C GLN A 554 1.68 -24.32 -20.67
N GLY A 555 1.80 -23.07 -21.14
CA GLY A 555 0.68 -22.15 -21.26
C GLY A 555 0.26 -21.56 -19.92
N ARG A 556 1.21 -21.21 -19.05
CA ARG A 556 1.00 -20.42 -17.82
C ARG A 556 2.16 -19.45 -17.60
N CYS A 557 1.94 -18.39 -16.83
CA CYS A 557 3.03 -17.54 -16.33
C CYS A 557 3.53 -18.10 -15.00
N LEU A 558 4.63 -18.83 -15.02
CA LEU A 558 5.17 -19.52 -13.83
C LEU A 558 6.14 -18.60 -13.07
N SER A 559 5.71 -17.37 -12.75
CA SER A 559 6.58 -16.32 -12.23
C SER A 559 7.36 -16.76 -10.99
N PHE A 560 8.68 -16.60 -11.03
CA PHE A 560 9.64 -17.04 -9.99
C PHE A 560 9.77 -18.56 -9.73
N ASP A 561 9.03 -19.42 -10.43
CA ASP A 561 9.15 -20.88 -10.30
C ASP A 561 10.35 -21.43 -11.09
N GLN A 562 10.93 -22.55 -10.66
CA GLN A 562 12.02 -23.24 -11.34
C GLN A 562 11.64 -23.76 -12.74
N SER A 563 10.36 -24.03 -12.99
CA SER A 563 9.83 -24.55 -14.27
C SER A 563 9.43 -23.46 -15.28
N ALA A 564 9.73 -22.19 -14.98
CA ALA A 564 9.41 -21.05 -15.83
C ALA A 564 10.16 -21.06 -17.18
N GLU A 565 9.48 -20.65 -18.26
CA GLU A 565 9.96 -20.75 -19.65
C GLU A 565 9.43 -19.64 -20.59
N GLY A 566 8.66 -18.69 -20.07
CA GLY A 566 8.01 -17.61 -20.80
C GLY A 566 6.74 -17.12 -20.10
N PHE A 567 6.07 -16.14 -20.72
CA PHE A 567 4.74 -15.67 -20.29
C PHE A 567 3.64 -16.21 -21.21
N VAL A 568 2.38 -15.93 -20.85
CA VAL A 568 1.21 -16.13 -21.69
C VAL A 568 0.54 -14.79 -21.98
N LYS A 569 0.07 -14.60 -23.22
CA LYS A 569 -0.64 -13.38 -23.62
C LYS A 569 -2.01 -13.32 -22.96
N SER A 570 -2.35 -12.13 -22.46
CA SER A 570 -3.68 -11.78 -21.96
C SER A 570 -4.26 -10.62 -22.76
N GLU A 571 -5.58 -10.51 -22.82
CA GLU A 571 -6.25 -9.26 -23.19
C GLU A 571 -6.51 -8.39 -21.96
N GLY A 572 -6.52 -7.07 -22.14
CA GLY A 572 -6.77 -6.17 -21.01
C GLY A 572 -6.99 -4.75 -21.45
N VAL A 573 -7.90 -4.07 -20.76
CA VAL A 573 -8.07 -2.63 -20.84
C VAL A 573 -8.45 -2.07 -19.48
N ALA A 574 -7.80 -0.97 -19.08
CA ALA A 574 -8.12 -0.30 -17.83
C ALA A 574 -7.77 1.19 -17.90
N ASN A 575 -8.52 1.99 -17.13
CA ASN A 575 -8.37 3.43 -17.01
C ASN A 575 -8.39 3.86 -15.53
N LEU A 576 -7.56 4.85 -15.22
CA LEU A 576 -7.42 5.54 -13.94
C LEU A 576 -7.63 7.04 -14.17
N VAL A 577 -8.41 7.70 -13.33
CA VAL A 577 -8.52 9.17 -13.32
C VAL A 577 -7.68 9.73 -12.18
N LEU A 578 -6.73 10.61 -12.50
CA LEU A 578 -5.82 11.24 -11.57
C LEU A 578 -6.19 12.72 -11.35
N GLU A 579 -6.07 13.22 -10.12
CA GLU A 579 -6.16 14.65 -9.79
C GLU A 579 -5.20 15.02 -8.65
N ARG A 580 -5.05 16.32 -8.36
CA ARG A 580 -4.26 16.79 -7.21
C ARG A 580 -5.12 16.75 -5.94
N ASP A 581 -4.56 16.30 -4.82
CA ASP A 581 -5.29 16.18 -3.54
C ASP A 581 -5.75 17.55 -2.96
N GLU A 582 -5.21 18.66 -3.46
CA GLU A 582 -5.67 20.01 -3.10
C GLU A 582 -7.02 20.37 -3.74
N ASP A 583 -7.42 19.69 -4.83
CA ASP A 583 -8.72 19.84 -5.51
C ASP A 583 -9.85 19.06 -4.80
N ASN A 584 -9.57 18.51 -3.61
CA ASN A 584 -10.50 17.76 -2.76
C ASN A 584 -11.65 18.64 -2.23
N GLY A 585 -12.65 18.87 -3.08
CA GLY A 585 -13.97 19.36 -2.65
C GLY A 585 -14.55 18.45 -1.58
N LYS A 586 -14.89 19.03 -0.42
CA LYS A 586 -15.21 18.33 0.84
C LYS A 586 -16.37 17.33 0.77
N ASP A 587 -17.18 17.39 -0.29
CA ASP A 587 -18.34 16.54 -0.52
C ASP A 587 -18.02 15.29 -1.39
N ARG A 588 -16.77 15.13 -1.88
CA ARG A 588 -16.34 13.93 -2.62
C ARG A 588 -15.81 12.86 -1.64
N GLY A 589 -16.34 11.64 -1.74
CA GLY A 589 -15.87 10.48 -0.99
C GLY A 589 -14.38 10.16 -1.23
N PRO A 590 -13.72 9.35 -0.38
CA PRO A 590 -12.26 9.25 -0.36
C PRO A 590 -11.69 8.51 -1.60
N PRO A 591 -10.50 8.89 -2.11
CA PRO A 591 -9.94 8.42 -3.40
C PRO A 591 -9.72 6.91 -3.49
N VAL A 592 -9.56 6.30 -4.66
CA VAL A 592 -9.24 4.86 -4.77
C VAL A 592 -7.86 4.54 -4.17
N GLY A 593 -6.88 5.41 -4.36
CA GLY A 593 -5.55 5.34 -3.74
C GLY A 593 -4.66 6.52 -4.15
N ILE A 594 -3.39 6.52 -3.72
CA ILE A 594 -2.46 7.63 -3.97
C ILE A 594 -1.27 7.16 -4.82
N ILE A 595 -0.92 7.92 -5.86
CA ILE A 595 0.33 7.74 -6.62
C ILE A 595 1.40 8.58 -5.90
N ALA A 596 2.23 7.94 -5.08
CA ALA A 596 3.26 8.63 -4.29
C ALA A 596 4.44 9.10 -5.16
N ALA A 597 4.82 8.31 -6.17
CA ALA A 597 5.79 8.73 -7.20
C ALA A 597 5.71 7.87 -8.47
N THR A 598 6.16 8.44 -9.59
CA THR A 598 6.53 7.71 -10.79
C THR A 598 7.99 7.98 -11.16
N TYR A 599 8.66 7.00 -11.79
CA TYR A 599 9.99 7.19 -12.39
C TYR A 599 10.22 6.23 -13.56
N SER A 600 10.98 6.68 -14.57
CA SER A 600 11.30 5.89 -15.76
C SER A 600 12.75 6.09 -16.24
N ASN A 601 13.40 5.03 -16.71
CA ASN A 601 14.70 5.11 -17.38
C ASN A 601 14.86 4.00 -18.46
N HIS A 602 16.05 3.90 -19.07
CA HIS A 602 16.36 2.89 -20.10
C HIS A 602 17.43 1.87 -19.67
N THR A 603 17.70 1.74 -18.37
CA THR A 603 18.83 0.95 -17.85
C THR A 603 18.49 0.08 -16.65
N GLY A 604 17.32 0.24 -16.03
CA GLY A 604 16.93 -0.40 -14.76
C GLY A 604 17.72 0.06 -13.53
N ARG A 605 18.98 0.48 -13.72
CA ARG A 605 19.87 0.95 -12.66
C ARG A 605 19.24 2.09 -11.87
N ASP A 606 19.26 1.95 -10.56
CA ASP A 606 18.72 2.88 -9.56
C ASP A 606 17.22 3.22 -9.75
N LEU A 607 16.48 2.59 -10.68
CA LEU A 607 15.09 2.94 -11.04
C LEU A 607 14.18 3.04 -9.80
N VAL A 608 14.21 2.00 -8.97
CA VAL A 608 13.41 1.91 -7.74
C VAL A 608 13.91 2.88 -6.68
N LEU A 609 15.23 3.03 -6.52
CA LEU A 609 15.84 3.97 -5.57
C LEU A 609 15.57 5.45 -5.92
N GLN A 610 15.39 5.79 -7.21
CA GLN A 610 14.94 7.13 -7.59
C GLN A 610 13.44 7.30 -7.35
N ALA A 611 12.62 6.27 -7.61
CA ALA A 611 11.19 6.33 -7.32
C ALA A 611 10.90 6.51 -5.81
N THR A 612 11.60 5.79 -4.93
CA THR A 612 11.44 5.98 -3.46
C THR A 612 11.96 7.35 -3.00
N ARG A 613 13.05 7.88 -3.59
CA ARG A 613 13.52 9.25 -3.35
C ARG A 613 12.52 10.32 -3.80
N ILE A 614 11.83 10.11 -4.92
CA ILE A 614 10.79 11.03 -5.43
C ILE A 614 9.56 10.98 -4.52
N ALA A 615 9.17 9.80 -4.03
CA ALA A 615 8.14 9.62 -3.01
C ALA A 615 8.58 10.10 -1.61
N ALA A 616 9.84 10.52 -1.45
CA ALA A 616 10.48 10.91 -0.20
C ALA A 616 10.45 9.84 0.92
N ILE A 617 10.43 8.54 0.56
CA ILE A 617 10.41 7.43 1.53
C ILE A 617 11.76 6.68 1.60
N ALA A 618 12.02 6.04 2.74
CA ALA A 618 13.10 5.07 2.86
C ALA A 618 12.81 3.83 1.96
N PRO A 619 13.82 3.20 1.34
CA PRO A 619 13.59 2.00 0.53
C PRO A 619 12.97 0.84 1.32
N SER A 620 13.29 0.71 2.61
CA SER A 620 12.69 -0.25 3.54
C SER A 620 11.25 0.07 3.95
N SER A 621 10.70 1.23 3.56
CA SER A 621 9.27 1.54 3.70
C SER A 621 8.39 0.83 2.68
N VAL A 622 8.95 0.27 1.60
CA VAL A 622 8.17 -0.49 0.60
C VAL A 622 7.90 -1.91 1.13
N ASP A 623 6.62 -2.25 1.23
CA ASP A 623 6.12 -3.50 1.81
C ASP A 623 6.04 -4.61 0.78
N ALA A 624 5.57 -4.27 -0.43
CA ALA A 624 5.40 -5.20 -1.54
C ALA A 624 5.80 -4.56 -2.87
N VAL A 625 6.19 -5.40 -3.85
CA VAL A 625 6.32 -4.99 -5.25
C VAL A 625 5.56 -5.96 -6.14
N GLU A 626 4.67 -5.38 -6.95
CA GLU A 626 4.10 -6.02 -8.12
C GLU A 626 5.15 -6.01 -9.24
N CYS A 627 5.77 -7.16 -9.43
CA CYS A 627 6.87 -7.37 -10.37
C CYS A 627 6.36 -7.48 -11.81
N PHE A 628 7.24 -7.22 -12.78
CA PHE A 628 6.90 -7.50 -14.17
C PHE A 628 6.97 -8.99 -14.50
N SER A 629 7.95 -9.73 -13.93
CA SER A 629 8.15 -11.19 -14.10
C SER A 629 7.92 -11.68 -15.54
N HIS A 630 8.99 -11.77 -16.33
CA HIS A 630 8.88 -12.30 -17.70
C HIS A 630 8.49 -13.79 -17.75
N GLY A 631 8.46 -14.48 -16.61
CA GLY A 631 8.30 -15.93 -16.56
C GLY A 631 9.53 -16.65 -17.11
N LEU A 632 10.69 -15.98 -17.11
CA LEU A 632 11.96 -16.50 -17.63
C LEU A 632 12.97 -16.55 -16.48
N PRO A 633 13.52 -17.73 -16.12
CA PRO A 633 14.24 -17.92 -14.85
C PRO A 633 15.33 -16.88 -14.57
N LEU A 634 16.19 -16.58 -15.54
CA LEU A 634 17.24 -15.58 -15.39
C LEU A 634 16.70 -14.14 -15.24
N GLN A 635 15.59 -13.80 -15.89
CA GLN A 635 15.03 -12.45 -15.85
C GLN A 635 14.25 -12.19 -14.56
N ASP A 636 13.50 -13.19 -14.10
CA ASP A 636 12.76 -13.18 -12.83
C ASP A 636 13.74 -13.17 -11.64
N ALA A 637 14.83 -13.94 -11.72
CA ALA A 637 15.92 -13.90 -10.74
C ALA A 637 16.61 -12.53 -10.67
N VAL A 638 16.96 -11.94 -11.81
CA VAL A 638 17.54 -10.58 -11.84
C VAL A 638 16.55 -9.53 -11.31
N GLU A 639 15.24 -9.66 -11.55
CA GLU A 639 14.23 -8.77 -10.96
C GLU A 639 14.19 -8.89 -9.44
N ALA A 640 14.09 -10.12 -8.90
CA ALA A 640 14.08 -10.36 -7.46
C ALA A 640 15.36 -9.86 -6.76
N GLN A 641 16.54 -10.15 -7.33
CA GLN A 641 17.83 -9.73 -6.78
C GLN A 641 17.98 -8.19 -6.78
N VAL A 642 17.56 -7.51 -7.85
CA VAL A 642 17.60 -6.04 -7.92
C VAL A 642 16.64 -5.40 -6.91
N LEU A 643 15.43 -5.94 -6.76
CA LEU A 643 14.44 -5.45 -5.79
C LEU A 643 14.90 -5.66 -4.35
N ARG A 644 15.38 -6.86 -4.00
CA ARG A 644 15.99 -7.17 -2.69
C ARG A 644 17.10 -6.18 -2.36
N ARG A 645 18.05 -5.97 -3.28
CA ARG A 645 19.19 -5.08 -3.08
C ARG A 645 18.78 -3.61 -2.94
N ALA A 646 17.78 -3.16 -3.70
CA ALA A 646 17.31 -1.78 -3.63
C ALA A 646 16.50 -1.49 -2.34
N LEU A 647 15.59 -2.39 -1.95
CA LEU A 647 14.57 -2.13 -0.93
C LEU A 647 14.87 -2.74 0.45
N ARG A 648 15.87 -3.63 0.56
CA ARG A 648 16.31 -4.23 1.84
C ARG A 648 17.83 -4.27 2.02
N GLY A 649 18.63 -4.07 0.97
CA GLY A 649 20.11 -4.12 1.03
C GLY A 649 20.84 -2.99 1.77
N TYR A 650 20.14 -2.22 2.63
CA TYR A 650 20.63 -0.98 3.26
C TYR A 650 20.17 -0.77 4.71
N ALA A 651 19.33 -1.65 5.28
CA ALA A 651 18.79 -1.46 6.62
C ALA A 651 18.46 -2.80 7.29
N ASP A 652 18.74 -2.90 8.58
CA ASP A 652 18.39 -4.06 9.43
C ASP A 652 16.89 -4.01 9.75
N VAL A 653 16.07 -4.51 8.82
CA VAL A 653 14.61 -4.54 8.92
C VAL A 653 14.13 -5.97 8.83
N GLU A 654 13.57 -6.48 9.93
CA GLU A 654 13.08 -7.85 10.09
C GLU A 654 11.87 -8.17 9.16
N ALA A 655 11.14 -7.15 8.70
CA ALA A 655 9.99 -7.32 7.82
C ALA A 655 10.44 -7.61 6.36
N PRO A 656 10.08 -8.77 5.78
CA PRO A 656 10.45 -9.12 4.41
C PRO A 656 9.85 -8.16 3.38
N LEU A 657 10.40 -8.16 2.16
CA LEU A 657 9.78 -7.55 0.99
C LEU A 657 8.91 -8.60 0.28
N SER A 658 7.60 -8.37 0.19
CA SER A 658 6.72 -9.27 -0.58
C SER A 658 6.86 -9.03 -2.08
N LEU A 659 7.18 -10.08 -2.86
CA LEU A 659 7.19 -10.02 -4.33
C LEU A 659 6.02 -10.84 -4.88
N THR A 660 5.22 -10.22 -5.74
CA THR A 660 4.01 -10.83 -6.34
C THR A 660 3.88 -10.44 -7.82
N SER A 661 3.04 -11.16 -8.56
CA SER A 661 2.73 -10.90 -9.97
C SER A 661 1.35 -11.46 -10.33
N GLY A 662 0.44 -10.57 -10.77
CA GLY A 662 -0.91 -10.93 -11.21
C GLY A 662 -0.92 -11.74 -12.50
N PHE A 663 0.13 -11.65 -13.32
CA PHE A 663 0.23 -12.37 -14.59
C PHE A 663 0.22 -13.90 -14.39
N THR A 664 0.51 -14.38 -13.17
CA THR A 664 0.40 -15.80 -12.81
C THR A 664 -0.98 -16.39 -13.10
N GLY A 665 -2.07 -15.71 -12.68
CA GLY A 665 -3.45 -16.16 -12.92
C GLY A 665 -4.11 -15.58 -14.16
N SER A 666 -3.81 -14.33 -14.52
CA SER A 666 -4.47 -13.64 -15.64
C SER A 666 -3.67 -13.62 -16.94
N GLY A 667 -2.37 -13.94 -16.93
CA GLY A 667 -1.48 -13.71 -18.08
C GLY A 667 -1.04 -12.24 -18.21
N MET A 668 -0.14 -11.97 -19.16
CA MET A 668 0.47 -10.65 -19.37
C MET A 668 -0.26 -9.88 -20.48
N ALA A 669 -0.95 -8.79 -20.12
CA ALA A 669 -1.73 -7.96 -21.05
C ALA A 669 -0.89 -6.91 -21.81
N LEU A 670 0.35 -7.26 -22.19
CA LEU A 670 1.35 -6.44 -22.91
C LEU A 670 1.29 -4.94 -22.60
N GLU A 671 0.81 -4.08 -23.51
CA GLU A 671 0.80 -2.62 -23.32
C GLU A 671 -0.09 -2.17 -22.15
N CYS A 672 -1.13 -2.94 -21.82
CA CYS A 672 -2.01 -2.74 -20.67
C CYS A 672 -1.48 -3.40 -19.38
N ALA A 673 -0.42 -4.21 -19.44
CA ALA A 673 0.10 -4.96 -18.29
C ALA A 673 0.37 -4.06 -17.07
N GLY A 674 0.92 -2.85 -17.29
CA GLY A 674 1.11 -1.86 -16.23
C GLY A 674 -0.18 -1.41 -15.52
N MET A 675 -1.32 -1.28 -16.22
CA MET A 675 -2.60 -0.93 -15.57
C MET A 675 -3.18 -2.10 -14.79
N MET A 676 -3.03 -3.33 -15.29
CA MET A 676 -3.41 -4.55 -14.56
C MET A 676 -2.65 -4.64 -13.23
N GLN A 677 -1.34 -4.39 -13.27
CA GLN A 677 -0.48 -4.34 -12.09
C GLN A 677 -0.87 -3.21 -11.12
N ILE A 678 -1.03 -1.96 -11.60
CA ILE A 678 -1.42 -0.83 -10.74
C ILE A 678 -2.79 -1.09 -10.09
N LEU A 679 -3.78 -1.53 -10.86
CA LEU A 679 -5.13 -1.75 -10.34
C LEU A 679 -5.12 -2.87 -9.29
N LYS A 680 -4.40 -3.96 -9.54
CA LYS A 680 -4.17 -5.01 -8.54
C LYS A 680 -3.59 -4.42 -7.25
N VAL A 681 -2.57 -3.57 -7.34
CA VAL A 681 -1.94 -2.94 -6.16
C VAL A 681 -2.89 -2.00 -5.42
N LEU A 682 -3.58 -1.10 -6.12
CA LEU A 682 -4.56 -0.18 -5.52
C LEU A 682 -5.69 -0.92 -4.81
N VAL A 683 -6.15 -2.04 -5.39
CA VAL A 683 -7.26 -2.81 -4.84
C VAL A 683 -6.81 -3.76 -3.72
N SER A 684 -5.59 -4.32 -3.81
CA SER A 684 -4.88 -4.98 -2.69
C SER A 684 -4.79 -4.05 -1.47
N GLN A 685 -4.38 -2.81 -1.70
CA GLN A 685 -4.32 -1.75 -0.69
C GLN A 685 -5.71 -1.37 -0.13
N ARG A 686 -6.75 -1.35 -0.97
CA ARG A 686 -8.13 -1.04 -0.55
C ARG A 686 -8.75 -2.12 0.33
N TYR A 687 -8.41 -3.39 0.12
CA TYR A 687 -8.92 -4.53 0.90
C TYR A 687 -7.98 -5.01 2.01
N GLY A 688 -6.72 -4.56 2.04
CA GLY A 688 -5.76 -4.87 3.10
C GLY A 688 -5.08 -6.23 2.96
N ALA A 689 -4.96 -6.76 1.74
CA ALA A 689 -4.37 -8.06 1.47
C ALA A 689 -3.55 -8.07 0.16
N ILE A 690 -2.48 -8.87 0.12
CA ILE A 690 -1.65 -9.14 -1.05
C ILE A 690 -2.04 -10.52 -1.59
N THR A 691 -2.43 -10.59 -2.86
CA THR A 691 -2.88 -11.85 -3.48
C THR A 691 -1.72 -12.84 -3.68
N PRO A 692 -1.99 -14.16 -3.60
CA PRO A 692 -0.97 -15.19 -3.82
C PRO A 692 -0.35 -15.15 -5.23
N LEU A 693 0.87 -15.67 -5.35
CA LEU A 693 1.45 -16.13 -6.60
C LEU A 693 0.87 -17.49 -6.98
N GLN A 694 0.16 -17.57 -8.10
CA GLN A 694 -0.31 -18.84 -8.63
C GLN A 694 0.84 -19.63 -9.27
N HIS A 695 0.72 -20.95 -9.29
CA HIS A 695 1.67 -21.90 -9.90
C HIS A 695 3.12 -21.91 -9.34
N LEU A 696 3.42 -21.18 -8.26
CA LEU A 696 4.69 -21.29 -7.55
C LEU A 696 4.73 -22.59 -6.72
N HIS A 697 5.46 -23.58 -7.22
CA HIS A 697 5.62 -24.91 -6.60
C HIS A 697 7.02 -25.11 -6.02
N GLN A 698 8.05 -24.61 -6.70
CA GLN A 698 9.44 -24.63 -6.27
C GLN A 698 10.16 -23.38 -6.75
N LEU A 699 10.64 -22.55 -5.81
CA LEU A 699 11.34 -21.31 -6.13
C LEU A 699 12.56 -21.58 -7.03
N ASN A 700 12.67 -20.79 -8.11
CA ASN A 700 13.77 -20.82 -9.06
C ASN A 700 15.14 -20.71 -8.34
N PRO A 701 16.06 -21.68 -8.52
CA PRO A 701 17.34 -21.71 -7.80
C PRO A 701 18.34 -20.60 -8.18
N GLU A 702 18.10 -19.85 -9.27
CA GLU A 702 18.85 -18.64 -9.62
C GLU A 702 18.44 -17.42 -8.75
N ILE A 703 17.29 -17.50 -8.07
CA ILE A 703 16.98 -16.63 -6.93
C ILE A 703 17.77 -17.18 -5.75
N GLU A 704 18.75 -16.43 -5.24
CA GLU A 704 19.57 -16.83 -4.10
C GLU A 704 18.70 -17.40 -2.97
N GLN A 705 18.92 -18.66 -2.60
CA GLN A 705 18.01 -19.35 -1.69
C GLN A 705 17.90 -18.61 -0.36
N PRO A 706 16.66 -18.34 0.12
CA PRO A 706 16.44 -17.61 1.37
C PRO A 706 17.17 -18.28 2.56
N SER A 707 17.84 -17.45 3.37
CA SER A 707 18.73 -17.86 4.47
C SER A 707 18.09 -17.64 5.84
N ARG A 708 16.80 -17.98 5.98
CA ARG A 708 15.97 -18.05 7.21
C ARG A 708 15.66 -16.71 7.90
N ASP A 709 16.57 -15.76 7.87
CA ASP A 709 16.42 -14.39 8.38
C ASP A 709 16.08 -13.48 7.18
N ASP A 710 14.91 -13.69 6.58
CA ASP A 710 14.73 -13.46 5.14
C ASP A 710 14.20 -12.09 4.72
N ALA A 711 15.00 -11.40 3.89
CA ALA A 711 14.68 -10.08 3.34
C ALA A 711 13.60 -10.07 2.24
N VAL A 712 13.17 -11.23 1.72
CA VAL A 712 12.19 -11.33 0.61
C VAL A 712 11.25 -12.49 0.84
N LEU A 713 9.96 -12.27 0.58
CA LEU A 713 8.89 -13.26 0.68
C LEU A 713 8.21 -13.45 -0.68
N PHE A 714 8.05 -14.71 -1.08
CA PHE A 714 7.20 -15.14 -2.19
C PHE A 714 6.11 -16.03 -1.58
N SER A 715 4.83 -15.64 -1.68
CA SER A 715 3.73 -16.36 -1.05
C SER A 715 2.78 -16.97 -2.07
N SER A 716 2.47 -18.25 -1.90
CA SER A 716 1.38 -18.97 -2.57
C SER A 716 0.05 -18.87 -1.80
N GLU A 717 0.03 -18.18 -0.65
CA GLU A 717 -1.16 -17.87 0.15
C GLU A 717 -1.39 -16.34 0.20
N GLU A 718 -2.61 -15.91 0.55
CA GLU A 718 -2.92 -14.49 0.80
C GLU A 718 -2.16 -13.97 2.02
N LEU A 719 -1.49 -12.82 1.88
CA LEU A 719 -0.83 -12.13 2.99
C LEU A 719 -1.66 -10.91 3.42
N ALA A 720 -1.82 -10.70 4.72
CA ALA A 720 -2.37 -9.46 5.23
C ALA A 720 -1.39 -8.29 5.01
N ILE A 721 -1.92 -7.08 4.77
CA ILE A 721 -1.13 -5.85 4.80
C ILE A 721 -1.09 -5.35 6.26
N GLU A 722 0.10 -5.36 6.87
CA GLU A 722 0.26 -5.04 8.29
C GLU A 722 0.61 -3.55 8.52
N GLY A 723 -0.41 -2.74 8.82
CA GLY A 723 -0.24 -1.33 9.21
C GLY A 723 -1.43 -0.44 8.84
N LEU A 724 -1.41 0.84 9.24
CA LEU A 724 -2.43 1.86 8.87
C LEU A 724 -2.50 2.12 7.35
N SER A 725 -1.60 1.51 6.59
CA SER A 725 -1.06 2.05 5.36
C SER A 725 -0.08 1.06 4.76
N SER A 726 0.15 1.15 3.45
CA SER A 726 1.27 0.44 2.81
C SER A 726 1.83 1.21 1.63
N TYR A 727 3.15 1.08 1.42
CA TYR A 727 3.80 1.53 0.20
C TYR A 727 4.08 0.31 -0.69
N CYS A 728 3.46 0.29 -1.87
CA CYS A 728 3.64 -0.81 -2.82
C CYS A 728 4.23 -0.31 -4.14
N GLY A 729 5.27 -0.98 -4.60
CA GLY A 729 5.89 -0.72 -5.89
C GLY A 729 5.18 -1.45 -7.04
N THR A 730 5.30 -0.92 -8.25
CA THR A 730 4.86 -1.59 -9.49
C THR A 730 5.92 -1.40 -10.56
N THR A 731 6.37 -2.48 -11.19
CA THR A 731 7.46 -2.44 -12.19
C THR A 731 6.96 -2.83 -13.58
N GLY A 732 7.24 -1.99 -14.58
CA GLY A 732 6.91 -2.20 -15.99
C GLY A 732 8.17 -2.22 -16.85
N LYS A 733 8.23 -3.14 -17.83
CA LYS A 733 9.44 -3.39 -18.64
C LYS A 733 9.13 -3.48 -20.13
N SER A 734 10.08 -3.01 -20.93
CA SER A 734 10.08 -3.07 -22.39
C SER A 734 11.23 -3.94 -22.88
N ILE A 735 11.03 -4.69 -23.98
CA ILE A 735 12.13 -5.38 -24.67
C ILE A 735 13.10 -4.34 -25.28
N GLY A 736 12.60 -3.13 -25.58
CA GLY A 736 13.41 -1.97 -25.96
C GLY A 736 14.21 -1.31 -24.82
N GLY A 737 14.22 -1.89 -23.61
CA GLY A 737 15.00 -1.41 -22.46
C GLY A 737 14.38 -0.28 -21.63
N THR A 738 13.29 0.34 -22.10
CA THR A 738 12.49 1.27 -21.29
C THR A 738 11.92 0.54 -20.08
N MET A 739 12.16 1.08 -18.89
CA MET A 739 11.64 0.55 -17.62
C MET A 739 10.99 1.68 -16.83
N CYS A 740 9.87 1.37 -16.19
CA CYS A 740 9.11 2.29 -15.35
C CYS A 740 8.87 1.65 -13.98
N HIS A 741 8.91 2.46 -12.92
CA HIS A 741 8.49 2.06 -11.59
C HIS A 741 7.55 3.11 -10.99
N VAL A 742 6.49 2.64 -10.35
CA VAL A 742 5.50 3.46 -9.65
C VAL A 742 5.55 3.08 -8.19
N VAL A 743 5.53 4.06 -7.28
CA VAL A 743 5.27 3.85 -5.85
C VAL A 743 3.86 4.34 -5.57
N THR A 744 3.03 3.44 -5.08
CA THR A 744 1.67 3.75 -4.60
C THR A 744 1.68 3.88 -3.07
N LEU A 745 0.71 4.62 -2.54
CA LEU A 745 0.39 4.66 -1.12
C LEU A 745 -1.09 4.27 -0.93
N GLY A 746 -1.28 3.14 -0.25
CA GLY A 746 -2.55 2.73 0.30
C GLY A 746 -2.73 3.25 1.72
N THR A 747 -3.93 3.74 2.04
CA THR A 747 -4.39 3.84 3.44
C THR A 747 -5.32 2.68 3.71
N LEU A 748 -5.06 1.89 4.76
CA LEU A 748 -6.02 0.86 5.16
C LEU A 748 -7.22 1.55 5.80
N ARG A 749 -8.36 1.48 5.12
CA ARG A 749 -9.59 2.13 5.52
C ARG A 749 -10.40 1.27 6.49
N THR A 750 -11.62 1.71 6.74
CA THR A 750 -12.78 0.96 7.40
C THR A 750 -14.75 -0.83 5.96
N PRO A 751 -15.50 -1.95 6.39
CA PRO A 751 -16.82 -2.33 5.82
C PRO A 751 -17.80 -1.22 5.46
N GLU A 752 -17.86 -0.13 6.24
CA GLU A 752 -18.76 1.02 5.95
C GLU A 752 -18.41 1.76 4.64
N THR A 753 -17.23 1.56 4.04
CA THR A 753 -16.88 2.10 2.70
C THR A 753 -16.40 1.04 1.69
N GLN A 754 -16.54 -0.25 2.05
CA GLN A 754 -16.24 -1.40 1.19
C GLN A 754 -17.50 -2.12 0.70
N ALA A 755 -18.69 -1.75 1.17
CA ALA A 755 -19.93 -2.13 0.49
C ALA A 755 -19.84 -1.78 -1.00
N PRO A 756 -20.10 -2.72 -1.94
CA PRO A 756 -20.30 -2.35 -3.33
C PRO A 756 -21.50 -1.41 -3.41
N PRO A 757 -21.54 -0.45 -4.36
CA PRO A 757 -22.74 0.33 -4.58
C PRO A 757 -23.90 -0.62 -4.90
N GLU A 758 -24.99 -0.55 -4.13
CA GLU A 758 -26.13 -1.49 -4.27
C GLU A 758 -26.82 -1.38 -5.65
N ASP A 759 -26.59 -0.27 -6.36
CA ASP A 759 -26.97 -0.06 -7.76
C ASP A 759 -25.72 -0.06 -8.68
N VAL A 760 -25.38 -1.22 -9.25
CA VAL A 760 -24.67 -1.32 -10.54
C VAL A 760 -25.73 -1.67 -11.60
N PRO A 761 -26.02 -0.80 -12.59
CA PRO A 761 -27.05 -1.02 -13.61
C PRO A 761 -26.78 -2.17 -14.61
#